data_AF-A0A9W6SV87-F1
#
_entry.id   AF-A0A9W6SV87-F1
#
_cell.length_a   1.000
_cell.length_b   1.000
_cell.length_c   1.000
_cell.angle_alpha   90.00
_cell.angle_beta   90.00
_cell.angle_gamma   90.00
#
_symmetry.space_group_name_H-M   'P 1'
#
loop_
_entity.id
_entity.type
_entity.pdbx_description
1 polymer ?
#
loop_
_entity_poly.entity_id
_entity_poly.type
_entity_poly.pdbx_seq_one_letter_code
_entity_poly.pdbx_strand_id
1 'polypeptide(L)'
;MTNSTTDEIQNEFKSLNIKDDCESGDDKTSEVVIGSEEIVKELMENGNYIDITQDFFKITSKIEFGKIIKSPSITLLEGTHALEALNPKLDGYLLPATKFDTLKPRPLDEVNWVMQKLIEKLCCWLDNNSLSVTVFSCAYVEELLINYEKTPQRYPSFRASPKFNGDETIETYLKYYTSDEDDEEIFVHCVLKAFIMGLVQFVKFVISLGMAGVIYEDEDLNAQTMDLNLFYNIDVTSTWKDLDIILEWLDKKSTQYESKNETSFEKILNSIKITKKLLNLIYSLTKLQTILYKSINPFSIEENKDFIYSNLEYINENLRLIKSIKSEKSNYFNKLPVLKNCFSVSIQRRCNNMSPPKTLAKMKFDKTYQNLIKMFKDYQFMLEVVNCKDTAQMQDFFQYFTNYREEDINKEKREDDDNEKVDTDADADADEEEDDDGIIGIHVVIRALFQLFFIRDDKTIMGNTNNFTLSSMIIDNLQDSTCFNSQLFQFLNVNNFYSYLTNDSKDSSLEIEEKKGALQFEFSNLLSKVENPFYNTMTIISQNPSRQRQLFNRQLILLDSLQVETEKFETELETKYNIVDSFLDNNGNPSVPILPISSWVYFVKLETMIDIVVRGIELECYKDLRELFVAYWYLSYLIDHLLKLLARLQSINSFRQQQINNMPKRIKKLKSTDKKKLKLKNDYNNKLTYELPILKIIELKINNKSKEIEILNKLISTQSSTLCLLSSLNFIKLPKLIKIPEVYLFNLQLKPFQSVGVPNLPSFEIFKEYESKFKDLLVSLNNNKSFKPLKDLMNSTSIECTELIKNLIKEFETKAELDNSNITTPILNTERLKWYKSLLKSNIASSLNFQSILKEIENDKFELNKINDENYQVLIDKEGYNRYFPIFKLIKKTT
;
A
#
# COMPACT_ATOMS: atom_id res chain seq x y z
N MET A 1 -1.75 -20.08 75.69
CA MET A 1 -2.95 -19.24 75.86
C MET A 1 -3.45 -18.97 74.45
N THR A 2 -4.34 -19.85 73.98
CA THR A 2 -5.79 -19.59 73.73
C THR A 2 -5.98 -18.74 72.46
N ASN A 3 -6.34 -19.35 71.33
CA ASN A 3 -7.71 -19.59 70.85
C ASN A 3 -8.59 -18.32 70.81
N SER A 4 -9.02 -17.98 69.58
CA SER A 4 -10.09 -17.05 69.13
C SER A 4 -9.49 -16.02 68.15
N THR A 5 -9.94 -15.82 66.92
CA THR A 5 -11.23 -16.16 66.29
C THR A 5 -11.08 -15.98 64.78
N THR A 6 -11.39 -17.03 64.02
CA THR A 6 -11.58 -17.03 62.56
C THR A 6 -12.83 -16.26 62.10
N ASP A 7 -13.55 -15.61 63.02
CA ASP A 7 -14.81 -14.89 62.77
C ASP A 7 -14.63 -13.41 62.40
N GLU A 8 -13.43 -12.83 62.55
CA GLU A 8 -13.20 -11.41 62.21
C GLU A 8 -12.97 -11.17 60.71
N ILE A 9 -12.49 -12.17 59.96
CA ILE A 9 -12.21 -12.03 58.52
C ILE A 9 -13.47 -12.26 57.66
N GLN A 10 -14.48 -12.98 58.18
CA GLN A 10 -15.76 -13.17 57.46
C GLN A 10 -16.70 -11.95 57.55
N ASN A 11 -16.47 -11.01 58.48
CA ASN A 11 -17.31 -9.83 58.62
C ASN A 11 -16.87 -8.64 57.73
N GLU A 12 -15.61 -8.58 57.28
CA GLU A 12 -15.14 -7.52 56.37
C GLU A 12 -15.63 -7.70 54.92
N PHE A 13 -15.97 -8.93 54.50
CA PHE A 13 -16.55 -9.17 53.18
C PHE A 13 -18.05 -8.85 53.07
N LYS A 14 -18.74 -8.57 54.19
CA LYS A 14 -20.17 -8.19 54.19
C LYS A 14 -20.42 -6.68 54.18
N SER A 15 -19.39 -5.84 54.36
CA SER A 15 -19.57 -4.37 54.46
C SER A 15 -19.35 -3.57 53.17
N LEU A 16 -19.02 -4.22 52.04
CA LEU A 16 -18.94 -3.54 50.74
C LEU A 16 -20.28 -3.63 50.00
N ASN A 17 -21.30 -2.97 50.59
CA ASN A 17 -22.51 -2.55 49.87
C ASN A 17 -22.13 -1.40 48.93
N ILE A 18 -21.83 -1.70 47.67
CA ILE A 18 -21.97 -0.72 46.59
C ILE A 18 -23.43 -0.80 46.16
N LYS A 19 -24.14 0.31 46.34
CA LYS A 19 -25.55 0.48 45.99
C LYS A 19 -25.75 0.26 44.49
N ASP A 20 -26.62 -0.68 44.16
CA ASP A 20 -27.38 -0.71 42.91
C ASP A 20 -28.35 0.48 42.90
N ASP A 21 -28.17 1.38 41.93
CA ASP A 21 -29.27 2.19 41.39
C ASP A 21 -29.51 1.68 39.97
N CYS A 22 -30.51 0.80 39.82
CA CYS A 22 -31.40 0.65 38.66
C CYS A 22 -32.33 -0.54 38.91
N GLU A 23 -33.52 -0.24 39.41
CA GLU A 23 -34.62 -1.19 39.59
C GLU A 23 -35.22 -1.68 38.27
N SER A 24 -35.63 -2.95 38.31
CA SER A 24 -36.73 -3.60 37.56
C SER A 24 -36.45 -4.21 36.18
N GLY A 25 -36.60 -5.55 36.10
CA GLY A 25 -36.97 -6.23 34.86
C GLY A 25 -36.47 -7.67 34.67
N ASP A 26 -37.02 -8.61 35.43
CA ASP A 26 -37.12 -10.06 35.16
C ASP A 26 -35.87 -10.95 35.14
N ASP A 27 -35.64 -11.57 36.30
CA ASP A 27 -34.92 -12.82 36.51
C ASP A 27 -35.46 -13.96 35.63
N LYS A 28 -34.66 -14.38 34.66
CA LYS A 28 -34.57 -15.78 34.20
C LYS A 28 -33.11 -16.18 34.11
N THR A 29 -32.52 -16.44 35.27
CA THR A 29 -31.30 -17.24 35.42
C THR A 29 -31.56 -18.64 34.85
N SER A 30 -31.20 -18.83 33.58
CA SER A 30 -31.27 -20.11 32.89
C SER A 30 -30.26 -21.09 33.50
N GLU A 31 -30.80 -22.19 34.02
CA GLU A 31 -30.19 -23.48 34.32
C GLU A 31 -28.95 -23.82 33.48
N VAL A 32 -27.72 -23.57 33.99
CA VAL A 32 -26.49 -24.16 33.43
C VAL A 32 -25.48 -24.43 34.55
N VAL A 33 -25.77 -25.35 35.47
CA VAL A 33 -24.71 -25.97 36.32
C VAL A 33 -24.95 -27.46 36.64
N ILE A 34 -26.11 -28.04 36.34
CA ILE A 34 -26.45 -29.40 36.83
C ILE A 34 -25.71 -30.54 36.06
N GLY A 35 -25.12 -30.27 34.89
CA GLY A 35 -24.51 -31.31 34.04
C GLY A 35 -23.04 -31.68 34.31
N SER A 36 -22.30 -30.94 35.15
CA SER A 36 -20.85 -31.18 35.31
C SER A 36 -20.52 -32.32 36.28
N GLU A 37 -21.28 -32.50 37.35
CA GLU A 37 -20.99 -33.52 38.37
C GLU A 37 -21.28 -34.95 37.89
N GLU A 38 -22.32 -35.15 37.07
CA GLU A 38 -22.66 -36.47 36.50
C GLU A 38 -21.62 -36.92 35.47
N ILE A 39 -21.16 -36.03 34.59
CA ILE A 39 -20.10 -36.34 33.60
C ILE A 39 -18.78 -36.66 34.29
N VAL A 40 -18.41 -35.92 35.34
CA VAL A 40 -17.19 -36.20 36.11
C VAL A 40 -17.31 -37.54 36.83
N LYS A 41 -18.47 -37.87 37.42
CA LYS A 41 -18.73 -39.20 38.00
C LYS A 41 -18.63 -40.31 36.96
N GLU A 42 -19.22 -40.14 35.78
CA GLU A 42 -19.18 -41.14 34.71
C GLU A 42 -17.76 -41.35 34.18
N LEU A 43 -16.97 -40.27 34.03
CA LEU A 43 -15.55 -40.36 33.65
C LEU A 43 -14.69 -41.04 34.73
N MET A 44 -14.96 -40.76 36.00
CA MET A 44 -14.27 -41.36 37.15
C MET A 44 -14.65 -42.83 37.34
N GLU A 45 -15.92 -43.20 37.13
CA GLU A 45 -16.45 -44.58 37.20
C GLU A 45 -15.90 -45.47 36.06
N ASN A 46 -15.58 -44.88 34.89
CA ASN A 46 -14.91 -45.57 33.79
C ASN A 46 -13.41 -45.88 34.06
N GLY A 47 -12.88 -45.53 35.25
CA GLY A 47 -11.59 -46.02 35.76
C GLY A 47 -10.32 -45.41 35.13
N ASN A 48 -10.45 -44.43 34.23
CA ASN A 48 -9.32 -43.87 33.46
C ASN A 48 -8.78 -42.54 34.01
N TYR A 49 -9.35 -41.99 35.07
CA TYR A 49 -8.99 -40.67 35.61
C TYR A 49 -8.81 -40.71 37.13
N ILE A 50 -7.89 -39.87 37.64
CA ILE A 50 -7.62 -39.70 39.08
C ILE A 50 -7.86 -38.23 39.41
N ASP A 51 -8.74 -37.94 40.36
CA ASP A 51 -8.96 -36.57 40.86
C ASP A 51 -7.77 -36.13 41.74
N ILE A 52 -7.08 -35.08 41.29
CA ILE A 52 -5.93 -34.47 41.97
C ILE A 52 -6.26 -33.12 42.62
N THR A 53 -7.53 -32.71 42.69
CA THR A 53 -7.94 -31.36 43.10
C THR A 53 -7.44 -31.00 44.51
N GLN A 54 -7.62 -31.91 45.48
CA GLN A 54 -7.16 -31.68 46.86
C GLN A 54 -5.64 -31.61 46.96
N ASP A 55 -4.93 -32.51 46.27
CA ASP A 55 -3.45 -32.52 46.25
C ASP A 55 -2.89 -31.28 45.56
N PHE A 56 -3.53 -30.81 44.49
CA PHE A 56 -3.16 -29.60 43.77
C PHE A 56 -3.25 -28.37 44.69
N PHE A 57 -4.39 -28.14 45.35
CA PHE A 57 -4.54 -27.00 46.27
C PHE A 57 -3.64 -27.09 47.51
N LYS A 58 -3.37 -28.31 48.00
CA LYS A 58 -2.39 -28.54 49.08
C LYS A 58 -0.97 -28.15 48.66
N ILE A 59 -0.57 -28.41 47.42
CA ILE A 59 0.75 -28.02 46.89
C ILE A 59 0.79 -26.51 46.61
N THR A 60 -0.23 -25.95 45.96
CA THR A 60 -0.24 -24.53 45.59
C THR A 60 -0.30 -23.60 46.80
N SER A 61 -0.91 -24.03 47.92
CA SER A 61 -0.88 -23.28 49.19
C SER A 61 0.53 -23.02 49.75
N LYS A 62 1.53 -23.77 49.29
CA LYS A 62 2.94 -23.61 49.69
C LYS A 62 3.71 -22.61 48.82
N ILE A 63 3.09 -22.09 47.77
CA ILE A 63 3.71 -21.11 46.87
C ILE A 63 3.69 -19.75 47.55
N GLU A 64 4.85 -19.11 47.69
CA GLU A 64 4.95 -17.77 48.26
C GLU A 64 4.27 -16.72 47.36
N PHE A 65 3.72 -15.67 47.99
CA PHE A 65 3.14 -14.54 47.26
C PHE A 65 4.16 -13.93 46.28
N GLY A 66 3.74 -13.69 45.04
CA GLY A 66 4.59 -13.19 43.96
C GLY A 66 5.47 -14.24 43.28
N LYS A 67 5.39 -15.53 43.66
CA LYS A 67 6.02 -16.63 42.93
C LYS A 67 5.04 -17.26 41.94
N ILE A 68 5.55 -17.57 40.75
CA ILE A 68 4.80 -18.27 39.69
C ILE A 68 5.53 -19.57 39.40
N ILE A 69 4.81 -20.71 39.50
CA ILE A 69 5.32 -22.00 39.03
C ILE A 69 5.01 -22.10 37.53
N LYS A 70 6.07 -22.19 36.72
CA LYS A 70 5.97 -22.37 35.28
C LYS A 70 7.16 -23.19 34.78
N SER A 71 7.07 -23.70 33.55
CA SER A 71 8.24 -24.25 32.86
C SER A 71 9.34 -23.18 32.72
N PRO A 72 10.63 -23.52 32.87
CA PRO A 72 11.73 -22.61 32.58
C PRO A 72 11.68 -22.06 31.14
N SER A 73 11.14 -22.83 30.19
CA SER A 73 11.07 -22.49 28.77
C SER A 73 9.97 -21.50 28.39
N ILE A 74 8.92 -21.36 29.19
CA ILE A 74 7.76 -20.50 28.88
C ILE A 74 8.01 -19.09 29.39
N THR A 75 7.81 -18.06 28.56
CA THR A 75 7.86 -16.66 29.02
C THR A 75 6.50 -16.19 29.53
N LEU A 76 6.45 -15.31 30.54
CA LEU A 76 5.17 -14.73 30.97
C LEU A 76 4.57 -13.79 29.91
N LEU A 77 5.37 -13.33 28.95
CA LEU A 77 4.91 -12.52 27.83
C LEU A 77 3.98 -13.32 26.90
N GLU A 78 4.23 -14.61 26.68
CA GLU A 78 3.30 -15.47 25.92
C GLU A 78 1.90 -15.51 26.56
N GLY A 79 1.84 -15.40 27.89
CA GLY A 79 0.58 -15.39 28.64
C GLY A 79 -0.27 -14.13 28.46
N THR A 80 0.26 -13.03 27.90
CA THR A 80 -0.53 -11.80 27.70
C THR A 80 -1.58 -11.91 26.59
N HIS A 81 -1.48 -12.96 25.76
CA HIS A 81 -2.45 -13.27 24.70
C HIS A 81 -3.41 -14.39 25.10
N ALA A 82 -3.32 -14.90 26.34
CA ALA A 82 -4.20 -15.97 26.80
C ALA A 82 -5.65 -15.48 26.91
N LEU A 83 -6.58 -16.32 26.45
CA LEU A 83 -8.00 -16.14 26.72
C LEU A 83 -8.30 -16.54 28.17
N GLU A 84 -9.34 -15.93 28.74
CA GLU A 84 -9.78 -16.19 30.11
C GLU A 84 -11.18 -16.76 30.09
N ALA A 85 -11.33 -18.00 30.57
CA ALA A 85 -12.64 -18.64 30.69
C ALA A 85 -13.53 -17.87 31.67
N LEU A 86 -14.83 -17.87 31.42
CA LEU A 86 -15.85 -17.14 32.20
C LEU A 86 -15.72 -15.61 32.16
N ASN A 87 -14.79 -15.05 31.38
CA ASN A 87 -14.72 -13.62 31.13
C ASN A 87 -15.50 -13.29 29.84
N PRO A 88 -16.62 -12.55 29.90
CA PRO A 88 -17.44 -12.24 28.72
C PRO A 88 -16.70 -11.55 27.56
N LYS A 89 -15.57 -10.90 27.84
CA LYS A 89 -14.75 -10.21 26.82
C LYS A 89 -13.69 -11.10 26.18
N LEU A 90 -13.37 -12.25 26.78
CA LEU A 90 -12.28 -13.15 26.35
C LEU A 90 -12.74 -14.59 26.08
N ASP A 91 -13.95 -14.96 26.53
CA ASP A 91 -14.50 -16.30 26.38
C ASP A 91 -15.59 -16.33 25.29
N GLY A 92 -15.23 -16.85 24.11
CA GLY A 92 -16.17 -17.05 23.01
C GLY A 92 -17.28 -18.06 23.29
N TYR A 93 -17.11 -18.94 24.29
CA TYR A 93 -18.13 -19.94 24.64
C TYR A 93 -19.38 -19.31 25.26
N LEU A 94 -19.24 -18.15 25.89
CA LEU A 94 -20.34 -17.40 26.51
C LEU A 94 -21.27 -16.72 25.49
N LEU A 95 -20.91 -16.71 24.20
CA LEU A 95 -21.74 -16.12 23.16
C LEU A 95 -23.07 -16.88 22.99
N PRO A 96 -24.17 -16.16 22.65
CA PRO A 96 -25.47 -16.79 22.45
C PRO A 96 -25.44 -17.74 21.25
N ALA A 97 -25.92 -18.96 21.42
CA ALA A 97 -26.09 -19.90 20.32
C ALA A 97 -27.34 -19.53 19.51
N THR A 98 -27.18 -19.23 18.22
CA THR A 98 -28.31 -18.98 17.33
C THR A 98 -28.58 -20.20 16.45
N LYS A 99 -29.84 -20.65 16.40
CA LYS A 99 -30.27 -21.71 15.47
C LYS A 99 -30.78 -21.09 14.18
N PHE A 100 -30.34 -21.63 13.04
CA PHE A 100 -30.80 -21.27 11.70
C PHE A 100 -30.84 -22.54 10.85
N ASP A 101 -31.93 -22.74 10.09
CA ASP A 101 -32.10 -23.90 9.21
C ASP A 101 -31.65 -23.56 7.78
N THR A 102 -30.51 -24.13 7.38
CA THR A 102 -29.88 -23.99 6.07
C THR A 102 -30.45 -24.93 5.01
N LEU A 103 -31.28 -25.90 5.40
CA LEU A 103 -31.90 -26.87 4.48
C LEU A 103 -33.32 -26.47 4.07
N LYS A 104 -33.89 -25.45 4.72
CA LYS A 104 -35.24 -24.97 4.38
C LYS A 104 -35.24 -24.42 2.94
N PRO A 105 -36.21 -24.83 2.08
CA PRO A 105 -36.43 -24.18 0.77
C PRO A 105 -36.71 -22.68 0.93
N ARG A 106 -36.19 -21.87 0.00
CA ARG A 106 -36.27 -20.41 0.08
C ARG A 106 -36.67 -19.80 -1.27
N PRO A 107 -37.50 -18.74 -1.28
CA PRO A 107 -37.73 -17.96 -2.48
C PRO A 107 -36.48 -17.19 -2.89
N LEU A 108 -36.40 -16.84 -4.17
CA LEU A 108 -35.22 -16.21 -4.76
C LEU A 108 -34.88 -14.85 -4.13
N ASP A 109 -35.87 -14.08 -3.67
CA ASP A 109 -35.64 -12.81 -2.95
C ASP A 109 -34.87 -13.02 -1.63
N GLU A 110 -35.20 -14.09 -0.88
CA GLU A 110 -34.48 -14.45 0.35
C GLU A 110 -33.04 -14.89 0.02
N VAL A 111 -32.85 -15.64 -1.06
CA VAL A 111 -31.51 -16.04 -1.55
C VAL A 111 -30.67 -14.83 -1.98
N ASN A 112 -31.26 -13.90 -2.73
CA ASN A 112 -30.58 -12.66 -3.15
C ASN A 112 -30.20 -11.78 -1.97
N TRP A 113 -31.02 -11.75 -0.91
CA TRP A 113 -30.66 -11.07 0.33
C TRP A 113 -29.40 -11.68 0.98
N VAL A 114 -29.29 -13.02 1.01
CA VAL A 114 -28.08 -13.70 1.53
C VAL A 114 -26.86 -13.38 0.67
N MET A 115 -26.98 -13.50 -0.66
CA MET A 115 -25.89 -13.20 -1.59
C MET A 115 -25.41 -11.75 -1.44
N GLN A 116 -26.35 -10.80 -1.34
CA GLN A 116 -26.04 -9.39 -1.13
C GLN A 116 -25.28 -9.17 0.19
N LYS A 117 -25.77 -9.75 1.28
CA LYS A 117 -25.13 -9.62 2.59
C LYS A 117 -23.76 -10.28 2.62
N LEU A 118 -23.57 -11.39 1.91
CA LEU A 118 -22.24 -12.00 1.75
C LEU A 118 -21.26 -11.09 1.01
N ILE A 119 -21.70 -10.30 0.02
CA ILE A 119 -20.84 -9.30 -0.64
C ILE A 119 -20.46 -8.18 0.33
N GLU A 120 -21.41 -7.68 1.13
CA GLU A 120 -21.09 -6.70 2.19
C GLU A 120 -20.06 -7.26 3.17
N LYS A 121 -20.23 -8.52 3.61
CA LYS A 121 -19.28 -9.19 4.49
C LYS A 121 -17.92 -9.44 3.84
N LEU A 122 -17.88 -9.77 2.55
CA LEU A 122 -16.64 -9.89 1.79
C LEU A 122 -15.87 -8.57 1.83
N CYS A 123 -16.53 -7.44 1.53
CA CYS A 123 -15.87 -6.14 1.57
C CYS A 123 -15.45 -5.74 2.99
N CYS A 124 -16.22 -6.09 4.02
CA CYS A 124 -15.77 -5.90 5.43
C CYS A 124 -14.46 -6.64 5.71
N TRP A 125 -14.32 -7.88 5.23
CA TRP A 125 -13.11 -8.68 5.40
C TRP A 125 -11.91 -8.08 4.66
N LEU A 126 -12.14 -7.61 3.42
CA LEU A 126 -11.12 -6.90 2.63
C LEU A 126 -10.71 -5.55 3.25
N ASP A 127 -11.50 -5.04 4.20
CA ASP A 127 -11.23 -3.87 5.04
C ASP A 127 -10.60 -4.26 6.40
N ASN A 128 -9.80 -5.34 6.40
CA ASN A 128 -9.05 -5.88 7.54
C ASN A 128 -9.89 -6.37 8.75
N ASN A 129 -11.19 -6.67 8.59
CA ASN A 129 -11.94 -7.39 9.63
C ASN A 129 -11.66 -8.90 9.55
N SER A 130 -11.84 -9.65 10.65
CA SER A 130 -11.62 -11.12 10.59
C SER A 130 -12.73 -11.87 9.85
N LEU A 131 -12.39 -13.04 9.29
CA LEU A 131 -13.36 -13.92 8.64
C LEU A 131 -14.49 -14.36 9.58
N SER A 132 -14.18 -14.55 10.87
CA SER A 132 -15.11 -15.00 11.91
C SER A 132 -16.29 -14.04 12.17
N VAL A 133 -16.11 -12.74 11.91
CA VAL A 133 -17.15 -11.70 12.06
C VAL A 133 -17.74 -11.23 10.72
N THR A 134 -17.26 -11.79 9.63
CA THR A 134 -17.59 -11.40 8.26
C THR A 134 -18.16 -12.58 7.46
N VAL A 135 -17.41 -13.15 6.51
CA VAL A 135 -17.90 -14.16 5.56
C VAL A 135 -18.34 -15.42 6.30
N PHE A 136 -17.59 -15.85 7.31
CA PHE A 136 -17.92 -17.06 8.08
C PHE A 136 -19.06 -16.86 9.08
N SER A 137 -19.48 -15.62 9.32
CA SER A 137 -20.66 -15.36 10.16
C SER A 137 -21.97 -15.84 9.52
N CYS A 138 -21.97 -16.14 8.20
CA CYS A 138 -23.11 -16.68 7.48
C CYS A 138 -23.31 -18.17 7.77
N ALA A 139 -24.50 -18.55 8.24
CA ALA A 139 -24.85 -19.92 8.56
C ALA A 139 -24.69 -20.89 7.38
N TYR A 140 -25.00 -20.45 6.15
CA TYR A 140 -24.80 -21.28 4.95
C TYR A 140 -23.33 -21.53 4.65
N VAL A 141 -22.46 -20.52 4.83
CA VAL A 141 -21.01 -20.67 4.64
C VAL A 141 -20.43 -21.60 5.69
N GLU A 142 -20.78 -21.36 6.97
CA GLU A 142 -20.36 -22.19 8.09
C GLU A 142 -20.75 -23.66 7.87
N GLU A 143 -22.01 -23.94 7.58
CA GLU A 143 -22.51 -25.31 7.39
C GLU A 143 -21.80 -26.01 6.22
N LEU A 144 -21.59 -25.30 5.11
CA LEU A 144 -20.92 -25.85 3.93
C LEU A 144 -19.45 -26.19 4.22
N LEU A 145 -18.72 -25.30 4.91
CA LEU A 145 -17.32 -25.52 5.27
C LEU A 145 -17.15 -26.62 6.32
N ILE A 146 -17.98 -26.65 7.37
CA ILE A 146 -17.93 -27.69 8.41
C ILE A 146 -18.21 -29.08 7.82
N ASN A 147 -19.20 -29.18 6.92
CA ASN A 147 -19.51 -30.47 6.30
C ASN A 147 -18.41 -30.91 5.31
N TYR A 148 -17.79 -29.96 4.61
CA TYR A 148 -16.64 -30.24 3.76
C TYR A 148 -15.41 -30.67 4.58
N GLU A 149 -15.12 -30.03 5.70
CA GLU A 149 -14.02 -30.40 6.62
C GLU A 149 -14.14 -31.86 7.09
N LYS A 150 -15.37 -32.31 7.41
CA LYS A 150 -15.63 -33.69 7.81
C LYS A 150 -15.46 -34.69 6.66
N THR A 151 -15.69 -34.26 5.41
CA THR A 151 -15.66 -35.14 4.24
C THR A 151 -15.00 -34.47 3.01
N PRO A 152 -13.69 -34.18 3.06
CA PRO A 152 -13.01 -33.34 2.05
C PRO A 152 -12.85 -34.00 0.67
N GLN A 153 -13.16 -35.30 0.58
CA GLN A 153 -13.20 -36.08 -0.67
C GLN A 153 -14.54 -35.94 -1.41
N ARG A 154 -15.58 -35.42 -0.75
CA ARG A 154 -16.91 -35.24 -1.36
C ARG A 154 -17.06 -33.85 -1.92
N TYR A 155 -17.96 -33.72 -2.89
CA TYR A 155 -18.40 -32.42 -3.37
C TYR A 155 -19.12 -31.61 -2.25
N PRO A 156 -18.93 -30.29 -2.13
CA PRO A 156 -19.50 -29.49 -1.03
C PRO A 156 -21.04 -29.55 -0.98
N SER A 157 -21.58 -29.72 0.23
CA SER A 157 -23.03 -29.80 0.47
C SER A 157 -23.42 -29.21 1.82
N PHE A 158 -24.62 -28.61 1.89
CA PHE A 158 -25.24 -28.22 3.17
C PHE A 158 -25.72 -29.42 3.99
N ARG A 159 -25.77 -30.63 3.39
CA ARG A 159 -26.19 -31.85 4.07
C ARG A 159 -24.96 -32.59 4.59
N ALA A 160 -24.95 -32.93 5.87
CA ALA A 160 -23.90 -33.76 6.48
C ALA A 160 -23.85 -35.20 5.91
N SER A 161 -24.97 -35.68 5.36
CA SER A 161 -25.07 -36.99 4.70
C SER A 161 -25.68 -36.82 3.31
N PRO A 162 -25.13 -37.50 2.29
CA PRO A 162 -25.61 -37.37 0.92
C PRO A 162 -27.03 -37.89 0.79
N LYS A 163 -27.87 -37.13 0.11
CA LYS A 163 -29.25 -37.44 -0.25
C LYS A 163 -29.32 -38.42 -1.42
N PHE A 164 -28.34 -38.36 -2.34
CA PHE A 164 -28.28 -39.18 -3.55
C PHE A 164 -27.10 -40.16 -3.52
N ASN A 165 -27.20 -41.25 -4.29
CA ASN A 165 -26.07 -42.16 -4.50
C ASN A 165 -25.08 -41.50 -5.49
N GLY A 166 -23.97 -40.97 -4.98
CA GLY A 166 -22.90 -40.33 -5.78
C GLY A 166 -22.54 -38.92 -5.27
N ASP A 167 -21.78 -38.17 -6.07
CA ASP A 167 -21.44 -36.78 -5.74
C ASP A 167 -22.63 -35.83 -5.96
N GLU A 168 -22.89 -35.01 -4.95
CA GLU A 168 -23.96 -34.02 -4.86
C GLU A 168 -23.66 -32.74 -5.67
N THR A 169 -23.19 -32.92 -6.91
CA THR A 169 -22.91 -31.83 -7.83
C THR A 169 -24.19 -31.09 -8.22
N ILE A 170 -24.02 -29.87 -8.74
CA ILE A 170 -25.15 -29.06 -9.21
C ILE A 170 -25.92 -29.77 -10.32
N GLU A 171 -25.23 -30.40 -11.28
CA GLU A 171 -25.87 -31.16 -12.34
C GLU A 171 -26.73 -32.31 -11.81
N THR A 172 -26.25 -33.02 -10.77
CA THR A 172 -27.00 -34.11 -10.15
C THR A 172 -28.32 -33.57 -9.59
N TYR A 173 -28.29 -32.46 -8.85
CA TYR A 173 -29.50 -31.83 -8.32
C TYR A 173 -30.48 -31.42 -9.43
N LEU A 174 -29.99 -30.74 -10.48
CA LEU A 174 -30.84 -30.29 -11.59
C LEU A 174 -31.45 -31.44 -12.41
N LYS A 175 -30.86 -32.65 -12.36
CA LYS A 175 -31.44 -33.86 -12.97
C LYS A 175 -32.56 -34.46 -12.13
N TYR A 176 -32.45 -34.42 -10.80
CA TYR A 176 -33.45 -34.99 -9.88
C TYR A 176 -34.66 -34.09 -9.66
N TYR A 177 -34.47 -32.77 -9.72
CA TYR A 177 -35.53 -31.77 -9.53
C TYR A 177 -35.90 -31.14 -10.86
N THR A 178 -37.06 -31.52 -11.39
CA THR A 178 -37.51 -31.10 -12.73
C THR A 178 -38.83 -30.35 -12.72
N SER A 179 -39.50 -30.22 -11.56
CA SER A 179 -40.79 -29.55 -11.45
C SER A 179 -40.65 -28.10 -10.96
N ASP A 180 -41.61 -27.24 -11.30
CA ASP A 180 -41.64 -25.85 -10.79
C ASP A 180 -41.85 -25.79 -9.26
N GLU A 181 -42.36 -26.85 -8.64
CA GLU A 181 -42.53 -26.96 -7.17
C GLU A 181 -41.19 -27.14 -6.43
N ASP A 182 -40.14 -27.53 -7.14
CA ASP A 182 -38.79 -27.75 -6.58
C ASP A 182 -37.90 -26.50 -6.64
N ASP A 183 -38.38 -25.41 -7.24
CA ASP A 183 -37.54 -24.25 -7.56
C ASP A 183 -36.88 -23.63 -6.31
N GLU A 184 -37.60 -23.56 -5.18
CA GLU A 184 -37.05 -23.04 -3.92
C GLU A 184 -35.93 -23.92 -3.33
N GLU A 185 -35.97 -25.23 -3.56
CA GLU A 185 -34.90 -26.15 -3.17
C GLU A 185 -33.68 -25.95 -4.09
N ILE A 186 -33.90 -25.76 -5.40
CA ILE A 186 -32.84 -25.47 -6.37
C ILE A 186 -32.18 -24.12 -6.06
N PHE A 187 -32.94 -23.09 -5.69
CA PHE A 187 -32.39 -21.78 -5.34
C PHE A 187 -31.41 -21.84 -4.17
N VAL A 188 -31.66 -22.70 -3.18
CA VAL A 188 -30.75 -22.91 -2.06
C VAL A 188 -29.61 -23.85 -2.47
N HIS A 189 -29.92 -25.08 -2.86
CA HIS A 189 -28.94 -26.15 -3.02
C HIS A 189 -28.09 -26.08 -4.29
N CYS A 190 -28.50 -25.28 -5.26
CA CYS A 190 -27.76 -25.06 -6.50
C CYS A 190 -27.32 -23.60 -6.63
N VAL A 191 -28.25 -22.64 -6.63
CA VAL A 191 -27.94 -21.24 -6.93
C VAL A 191 -27.12 -20.58 -5.82
N LEU A 192 -27.60 -20.62 -4.57
CA LEU A 192 -26.86 -20.09 -3.42
C LEU A 192 -25.56 -20.88 -3.16
N LYS A 193 -25.59 -22.20 -3.32
CA LYS A 193 -24.41 -23.04 -3.20
C LYS A 193 -23.31 -22.64 -4.21
N ALA A 194 -23.64 -22.49 -5.49
CA ALA A 194 -22.70 -22.05 -6.52
C ALA A 194 -22.09 -20.69 -6.19
N PHE A 195 -22.93 -19.74 -5.75
CA PHE A 195 -22.48 -18.43 -5.32
C PHE A 195 -21.50 -18.50 -4.15
N ILE A 196 -21.82 -19.28 -3.10
CA ILE A 196 -20.95 -19.45 -1.94
C ILE A 196 -19.64 -20.15 -2.32
N MET A 197 -19.69 -21.15 -3.19
CA MET A 197 -18.49 -21.82 -3.68
C MET A 197 -17.58 -20.82 -4.43
N GLY A 198 -18.13 -19.98 -5.30
CA GLY A 198 -17.37 -18.92 -5.97
C GLY A 198 -16.80 -17.89 -4.99
N LEU A 199 -17.58 -17.49 -3.98
CA LEU A 199 -17.14 -16.58 -2.92
C LEU A 199 -15.96 -17.15 -2.14
N VAL A 200 -16.06 -18.40 -1.69
CA VAL A 200 -15.00 -19.08 -0.92
C VAL A 200 -13.77 -19.32 -1.79
N GLN A 201 -13.91 -19.64 -3.08
CA GLN A 201 -12.76 -19.73 -3.99
C GLN A 201 -12.05 -18.38 -4.13
N PHE A 202 -12.78 -17.27 -4.16
CA PHE A 202 -12.17 -15.94 -4.14
C PHE A 202 -11.48 -15.64 -2.79
N VAL A 203 -12.10 -16.00 -1.66
CA VAL A 203 -11.48 -15.88 -0.33
C VAL A 203 -10.19 -16.71 -0.24
N LYS A 204 -10.21 -17.97 -0.68
CA LYS A 204 -9.04 -18.86 -0.78
C LYS A 204 -7.92 -18.21 -1.60
N PHE A 205 -8.26 -17.65 -2.76
CA PHE A 205 -7.31 -16.93 -3.60
C PHE A 205 -6.68 -15.75 -2.86
N VAL A 206 -7.49 -14.87 -2.26
CA VAL A 206 -6.97 -13.69 -1.55
C VAL A 206 -6.13 -14.07 -0.32
N ILE A 207 -6.49 -15.13 0.42
CA ILE A 207 -5.64 -15.67 1.50
C ILE A 207 -4.31 -16.18 0.95
N SER A 208 -4.31 -16.88 -0.20
CA SER A 208 -3.07 -17.33 -0.82
C SER A 208 -2.15 -16.17 -1.23
N LEU A 209 -2.73 -15.01 -1.60
CA LEU A 209 -1.96 -13.79 -1.81
C LEU A 209 -1.34 -13.27 -0.50
N GLY A 210 -2.09 -13.27 0.61
CA GLY A 210 -1.59 -12.87 1.93
C GLY A 210 -0.44 -13.77 2.42
N MET A 211 -0.62 -15.09 2.31
CA MET A 211 0.37 -16.09 2.72
C MET A 211 1.66 -16.07 1.88
N ALA A 212 1.64 -15.43 0.70
CA ALA A 212 2.85 -15.23 -0.11
C ALA A 212 3.84 -14.22 0.52
N GLY A 213 3.47 -13.56 1.62
CA GLY A 213 4.33 -12.64 2.36
C GLY A 213 4.55 -11.29 1.66
N VAL A 214 3.68 -10.94 0.71
CA VAL A 214 3.71 -9.67 -0.05
C VAL A 214 2.96 -8.53 0.65
N ILE A 215 2.09 -8.87 1.61
CA ILE A 215 1.35 -7.95 2.48
C ILE A 215 1.45 -8.45 3.93
N TYR A 216 1.15 -7.58 4.90
CA TYR A 216 1.26 -7.92 6.32
C TYR A 216 -0.05 -8.48 6.87
N GLU A 217 0.00 -9.70 7.40
CA GLU A 217 -1.14 -10.33 8.09
C GLU A 217 -1.58 -9.52 9.31
N ASP A 218 -2.89 -9.48 9.57
CA ASP A 218 -3.55 -8.76 10.66
C ASP A 218 -3.39 -7.22 10.64
N GLU A 219 -2.70 -6.67 9.64
CA GLU A 219 -2.61 -5.24 9.37
C GLU A 219 -3.26 -4.86 8.03
N ASP A 220 -2.84 -5.51 6.94
CA ASP A 220 -3.40 -5.29 5.61
C ASP A 220 -4.62 -6.19 5.37
N LEU A 221 -4.56 -7.43 5.85
CA LEU A 221 -5.59 -8.45 5.68
C LEU A 221 -5.52 -9.46 6.83
N ASN A 222 -6.65 -9.79 7.44
CA ASN A 222 -6.75 -10.90 8.38
C ASN A 222 -6.88 -12.24 7.63
N ALA A 223 -5.90 -13.13 7.82
CA ALA A 223 -5.83 -14.43 7.14
C ALA A 223 -6.32 -15.61 8.02
N GLN A 224 -6.84 -15.35 9.22
CA GLN A 224 -7.24 -16.41 10.15
C GLN A 224 -8.50 -17.15 9.65
N THR A 225 -8.36 -18.43 9.35
CA THR A 225 -9.43 -19.28 8.77
C THR A 225 -10.19 -20.13 9.78
N MET A 226 -9.87 -20.04 11.09
CA MET A 226 -10.43 -20.91 12.15
C MET A 226 -10.20 -22.41 11.88
N ASP A 227 -9.10 -22.74 11.20
CA ASP A 227 -8.72 -24.09 10.77
C ASP A 227 -9.72 -24.77 9.81
N LEU A 228 -10.56 -24.00 9.12
CA LEU A 228 -11.52 -24.52 8.14
C LEU A 228 -10.86 -24.72 6.76
N ASN A 229 -11.16 -25.84 6.10
CA ASN A 229 -10.75 -26.11 4.73
C ASN A 229 -11.58 -25.33 3.70
N LEU A 230 -10.94 -24.36 3.05
CA LEU A 230 -11.55 -23.48 2.03
C LEU A 230 -11.57 -24.12 0.64
N PHE A 231 -12.02 -25.36 0.54
CA PHE A 231 -12.07 -26.13 -0.71
C PHE A 231 -10.70 -26.32 -1.37
N TYR A 232 -9.66 -26.66 -0.58
CA TYR A 232 -8.31 -26.84 -1.10
C TYR A 232 -8.21 -27.91 -2.19
N ASN A 233 -9.03 -28.97 -2.13
CA ASN A 233 -9.04 -30.04 -3.15
C ASN A 233 -9.91 -29.73 -4.38
N ILE A 234 -10.62 -28.60 -4.40
CA ILE A 234 -11.50 -28.22 -5.53
C ILE A 234 -10.80 -27.14 -6.35
N ASP A 235 -10.58 -27.47 -7.62
CA ASP A 235 -10.05 -26.52 -8.58
C ASP A 235 -11.10 -25.46 -8.96
N VAL A 236 -10.64 -24.21 -9.12
CA VAL A 236 -11.52 -23.07 -9.43
C VAL A 236 -12.29 -23.28 -10.75
N THR A 237 -11.71 -24.01 -11.72
CA THR A 237 -12.39 -24.27 -13.00
C THR A 237 -13.64 -25.14 -12.84
N SER A 238 -13.69 -25.98 -11.79
CA SER A 238 -14.91 -26.75 -11.48
C SER A 238 -16.01 -25.80 -11.01
N THR A 239 -15.68 -24.85 -10.15
CA THR A 239 -16.62 -23.80 -9.70
C THR A 239 -17.07 -22.89 -10.86
N TRP A 240 -16.22 -22.61 -11.84
CA TRP A 240 -16.63 -21.89 -13.05
C TRP A 240 -17.69 -22.65 -13.85
N LYS A 241 -17.50 -23.96 -14.05
CA LYS A 241 -18.50 -24.82 -14.72
C LYS A 241 -19.83 -24.81 -13.96
N ASP A 242 -19.79 -24.92 -12.64
CA ASP A 242 -20.98 -24.88 -11.79
C ASP A 242 -21.75 -23.55 -11.93
N LEU A 243 -21.03 -22.43 -12.00
CA LEU A 243 -21.63 -21.11 -12.25
C LEU A 243 -22.23 -21.01 -13.66
N ASP A 244 -21.53 -21.51 -14.68
CA ASP A 244 -22.02 -21.54 -16.07
C ASP A 244 -23.32 -22.36 -16.19
N ILE A 245 -23.36 -23.54 -15.58
CA ILE A 245 -24.55 -24.41 -15.54
C ILE A 245 -25.75 -23.69 -14.92
N ILE A 246 -25.52 -22.96 -13.81
CA ILE A 246 -26.59 -22.23 -13.12
C ILE A 246 -27.06 -21.01 -13.91
N LEU A 247 -26.14 -20.29 -14.55
CA LEU A 247 -26.50 -19.17 -15.41
C LEU A 247 -27.36 -19.64 -16.60
N GLU A 248 -26.97 -20.74 -17.24
CA GLU A 248 -27.73 -21.35 -18.34
C GLU A 248 -29.12 -21.84 -17.86
N TRP A 249 -29.19 -22.43 -16.67
CA TRP A 249 -30.45 -22.87 -16.08
C TRP A 249 -31.39 -21.68 -15.78
N LEU A 250 -30.86 -20.59 -15.22
CA LEU A 250 -31.61 -19.36 -14.97
C LEU A 250 -32.08 -18.70 -16.27
N ASP A 251 -31.29 -18.78 -17.34
CA ASP A 251 -31.71 -18.31 -18.67
C ASP A 251 -32.92 -19.09 -19.18
N LYS A 252 -32.86 -20.42 -19.15
CA LYS A 252 -33.99 -21.29 -19.54
C LYS A 252 -35.24 -20.99 -18.72
N LYS A 253 -35.09 -20.84 -17.40
CA LYS A 253 -36.21 -20.49 -16.50
C LYS A 253 -36.76 -19.09 -16.79
N SER A 254 -35.91 -18.11 -17.08
CA SER A 254 -36.37 -16.76 -17.45
C SER A 254 -37.25 -16.79 -18.70
N THR A 255 -36.84 -17.50 -19.75
CA THR A 255 -37.63 -17.65 -20.99
C THR A 255 -38.95 -18.39 -20.73
N GLN A 256 -38.96 -19.40 -19.85
CA GLN A 256 -40.19 -20.10 -19.47
C GLN A 256 -41.19 -19.16 -18.79
N TYR A 257 -40.74 -18.28 -17.88
CA TYR A 257 -41.63 -17.34 -17.21
C TYR A 257 -42.09 -16.20 -18.13
N GLU A 258 -41.25 -15.70 -19.03
CA GLU A 258 -41.64 -14.73 -20.06
C GLU A 258 -42.79 -15.25 -20.94
N SER A 259 -42.78 -16.54 -21.26
CA SER A 259 -43.85 -17.16 -22.07
C SER A 259 -45.22 -17.24 -21.36
N LYS A 260 -45.25 -17.15 -20.02
CA LYS A 260 -46.47 -17.31 -19.21
C LYS A 260 -47.24 -15.99 -18.99
N ASN A 261 -46.67 -14.81 -19.31
CA ASN A 261 -47.35 -13.49 -19.39
C ASN A 261 -48.28 -13.11 -18.21
N GLU A 262 -47.87 -13.33 -16.96
CA GLU A 262 -48.60 -12.85 -15.76
C GLU A 262 -47.78 -11.84 -14.95
N THR A 263 -48.44 -10.89 -14.30
CA THR A 263 -47.84 -9.85 -13.43
C THR A 263 -47.11 -10.43 -12.21
N SER A 264 -47.49 -11.62 -11.76
CA SER A 264 -46.79 -12.41 -10.74
C SER A 264 -45.37 -12.81 -11.18
N PHE A 265 -45.16 -13.07 -12.47
CA PHE A 265 -43.86 -13.48 -13.02
C PHE A 265 -42.91 -12.32 -13.24
N GLU A 266 -43.39 -11.07 -13.41
CA GLU A 266 -42.51 -9.90 -13.55
C GLU A 266 -41.60 -9.72 -12.32
N LYS A 267 -42.14 -9.96 -11.12
CA LYS A 267 -41.36 -9.90 -9.88
C LYS A 267 -40.25 -10.96 -9.88
N ILE A 268 -40.60 -12.20 -10.22
CA ILE A 268 -39.64 -13.33 -10.28
C ILE A 268 -38.57 -13.09 -11.35
N LEU A 269 -38.95 -12.59 -12.52
CA LEU A 269 -38.02 -12.23 -13.60
C LEU A 269 -37.02 -11.17 -13.16
N ASN A 270 -37.48 -10.15 -12.41
CA ASN A 270 -36.56 -9.17 -11.83
C ASN A 270 -35.61 -9.81 -10.81
N SER A 271 -36.10 -10.70 -9.94
CA SER A 271 -35.27 -11.43 -8.99
C SER A 271 -34.24 -12.32 -9.70
N ILE A 272 -34.62 -13.01 -10.79
CA ILE A 272 -33.69 -13.79 -11.64
C ILE A 272 -32.63 -12.88 -12.25
N LYS A 273 -33.03 -11.73 -12.79
CA LYS A 273 -32.10 -10.74 -13.36
C LYS A 273 -31.06 -10.28 -12.32
N ILE A 274 -31.48 -9.96 -11.09
CA ILE A 274 -30.56 -9.59 -10.02
C ILE A 274 -29.66 -10.77 -9.62
N THR A 275 -30.22 -11.97 -9.47
CA THR A 275 -29.47 -13.20 -9.16
C THR A 275 -28.34 -13.42 -10.16
N LYS A 276 -28.63 -13.32 -11.46
CA LYS A 276 -27.62 -13.43 -12.53
C LYS A 276 -26.54 -12.37 -12.41
N LYS A 277 -26.89 -11.12 -12.08
CA LYS A 277 -25.90 -10.05 -11.86
C LYS A 277 -24.96 -10.40 -10.68
N LEU A 278 -25.50 -10.90 -9.56
CA LEU A 278 -24.72 -11.29 -8.38
C LEU A 278 -23.82 -12.51 -8.65
N LEU A 279 -24.31 -13.52 -9.36
CA LEU A 279 -23.52 -14.68 -9.79
C LEU A 279 -22.39 -14.27 -10.74
N ASN A 280 -22.69 -13.44 -11.74
CA ASN A 280 -21.67 -12.92 -12.66
C ASN A 280 -20.60 -12.10 -11.94
N LEU A 281 -20.96 -11.34 -10.90
CA LEU A 281 -19.99 -10.60 -10.10
C LEU A 281 -19.02 -11.56 -9.41
N ILE A 282 -19.51 -12.58 -8.70
CA ILE A 282 -18.65 -13.58 -8.04
C ILE A 282 -17.83 -14.36 -9.06
N TYR A 283 -18.42 -14.76 -10.19
CA TYR A 283 -17.70 -15.41 -11.27
C TYR A 283 -16.52 -14.53 -11.70
N SER A 284 -16.78 -13.27 -12.03
CA SER A 284 -15.71 -12.35 -12.42
C SER A 284 -14.65 -12.22 -11.33
N LEU A 285 -14.99 -12.07 -10.05
CA LEU A 285 -14.00 -11.98 -8.97
C LEU A 285 -13.04 -13.19 -8.96
N THR A 286 -13.55 -14.41 -9.15
CA THR A 286 -12.69 -15.61 -9.23
C THR A 286 -11.79 -15.66 -10.46
N LYS A 287 -12.10 -14.91 -11.52
CA LYS A 287 -11.26 -14.79 -12.73
C LYS A 287 -10.05 -13.86 -12.54
N LEU A 288 -9.99 -13.05 -11.48
CA LEU A 288 -8.84 -12.16 -11.22
C LEU A 288 -7.51 -12.91 -11.15
N GLN A 289 -7.50 -14.13 -10.59
CA GLN A 289 -6.29 -14.95 -10.50
C GLN A 289 -5.70 -15.36 -11.86
N THR A 290 -6.47 -15.28 -12.95
CA THR A 290 -6.02 -15.71 -14.29
C THR A 290 -4.81 -14.93 -14.79
N ILE A 291 -4.65 -13.68 -14.35
CA ILE A 291 -3.51 -12.85 -14.71
C ILE A 291 -2.18 -13.44 -14.20
N LEU A 292 -2.21 -14.21 -13.11
CA LEU A 292 -1.01 -14.80 -12.55
C LEU A 292 -0.43 -15.90 -13.44
N TYR A 293 -1.22 -16.44 -14.38
CA TYR A 293 -0.80 -17.50 -15.30
C TYR A 293 -0.46 -16.99 -16.72
N LYS A 294 -0.46 -15.67 -16.93
CA LYS A 294 -0.14 -15.06 -18.22
C LYS A 294 1.31 -14.57 -18.22
N SER A 295 2.06 -14.98 -19.26
CA SER A 295 3.38 -14.45 -19.58
C SER A 295 3.23 -13.19 -20.44
N ILE A 296 3.95 -12.13 -20.09
CA ILE A 296 3.93 -10.86 -20.81
C ILE A 296 5.35 -10.53 -21.26
N ASN A 297 5.49 -9.96 -22.44
CA ASN A 297 6.76 -9.44 -22.93
C ASN A 297 6.88 -7.97 -22.54
N PRO A 298 7.72 -7.60 -21.55
CA PRO A 298 7.91 -6.20 -21.18
C PRO A 298 8.35 -5.39 -22.41
N PHE A 299 7.88 -4.16 -22.52
CA PHE A 299 8.26 -3.22 -23.60
C PHE A 299 7.76 -3.58 -25.01
N SER A 300 7.12 -4.74 -25.20
CA SER A 300 6.48 -5.16 -26.45
C SER A 300 5.00 -4.79 -26.49
N ILE A 301 4.68 -3.48 -26.60
CA ILE A 301 3.28 -3.01 -26.60
C ILE A 301 2.44 -3.75 -27.65
N GLU A 302 2.96 -3.93 -28.87
CA GLU A 302 2.20 -4.57 -29.95
C GLU A 302 1.85 -6.03 -29.68
N GLU A 303 2.76 -6.79 -29.08
CA GLU A 303 2.53 -8.18 -28.70
C GLU A 303 1.53 -8.30 -27.54
N ASN A 304 1.49 -7.29 -26.67
CA ASN A 304 0.63 -7.27 -25.50
C ASN A 304 -0.76 -6.65 -25.75
N LYS A 305 -1.03 -6.09 -26.94
CA LYS A 305 -2.29 -5.38 -27.26
C LYS A 305 -3.53 -6.21 -26.94
N ASP A 306 -3.56 -7.48 -27.34
CA ASP A 306 -4.71 -8.37 -27.10
C ASP A 306 -4.91 -8.66 -25.61
N PHE A 307 -3.81 -8.83 -24.87
CA PHE A 307 -3.85 -9.02 -23.42
C PHE A 307 -4.41 -7.78 -22.71
N ILE A 308 -3.94 -6.58 -23.08
CA ILE A 308 -4.42 -5.32 -22.50
C ILE A 308 -5.90 -5.12 -22.84
N TYR A 309 -6.27 -5.27 -24.12
CA TYR A 309 -7.65 -5.08 -24.56
C TYR A 309 -8.62 -6.00 -23.84
N SER A 310 -8.32 -7.31 -23.78
CA SER A 310 -9.18 -8.29 -23.11
C SER A 310 -9.32 -8.02 -21.60
N ASN A 311 -8.25 -7.59 -20.92
CA ASN A 311 -8.35 -7.22 -19.50
C ASN A 311 -9.11 -5.91 -19.29
N LEU A 312 -8.92 -4.91 -20.15
CA LEU A 312 -9.67 -3.65 -20.08
C LEU A 312 -11.16 -3.87 -20.36
N GLU A 313 -11.50 -4.74 -21.31
CA GLU A 313 -12.89 -5.14 -21.56
C GLU A 313 -13.49 -5.82 -20.32
N TYR A 314 -12.81 -6.82 -19.78
CA TYR A 314 -13.19 -7.50 -18.54
C TYR A 314 -13.38 -6.51 -17.37
N ILE A 315 -12.49 -5.54 -17.18
CA ILE A 315 -12.63 -4.51 -16.14
C ILE A 315 -13.85 -3.63 -16.39
N ASN A 316 -14.01 -3.13 -17.63
CA ASN A 316 -15.12 -2.24 -17.97
C ASN A 316 -16.47 -2.93 -17.84
N GLU A 317 -16.58 -4.20 -18.23
CA GLU A 317 -17.76 -5.03 -18.02
C GLU A 317 -18.09 -5.15 -16.52
N ASN A 318 -17.08 -5.43 -15.69
CA ASN A 318 -17.27 -5.52 -14.24
C ASN A 318 -17.66 -4.19 -13.60
N LEU A 319 -17.05 -3.08 -14.02
CA LEU A 319 -17.44 -1.75 -13.55
C LEU A 319 -18.88 -1.40 -13.94
N ARG A 320 -19.32 -1.76 -15.17
CA ARG A 320 -20.72 -1.60 -15.60
C ARG A 320 -21.66 -2.49 -14.79
N LEU A 321 -21.29 -3.75 -14.57
CA LEU A 321 -22.05 -4.70 -13.78
C LEU A 321 -22.25 -4.20 -12.34
N ILE A 322 -21.17 -3.79 -11.68
CA ILE A 322 -21.21 -3.27 -10.30
C ILE A 322 -22.08 -2.01 -10.22
N LYS A 323 -21.91 -1.05 -11.14
CA LYS A 323 -22.77 0.15 -11.20
C LYS A 323 -24.24 -0.22 -11.42
N SER A 324 -24.51 -1.20 -12.27
CA SER A 324 -25.86 -1.70 -12.54
C SER A 324 -26.47 -2.48 -11.38
N ILE A 325 -25.68 -3.07 -10.48
CA ILE A 325 -26.17 -3.65 -9.22
C ILE A 325 -26.44 -2.52 -8.22
N LYS A 326 -25.49 -1.60 -8.07
CA LYS A 326 -25.59 -0.46 -7.15
C LYS A 326 -26.84 0.40 -7.43
N SER A 327 -27.21 0.60 -8.69
CA SER A 327 -28.42 1.35 -9.07
C SER A 327 -29.73 0.70 -8.63
N GLU A 328 -29.74 -0.59 -8.31
CA GLU A 328 -30.94 -1.34 -7.91
C GLU A 328 -31.20 -1.24 -6.39
N LYS A 329 -30.40 -0.44 -5.66
CA LYS A 329 -30.49 -0.25 -4.20
C LYS A 329 -31.93 0.06 -3.75
N SER A 330 -32.48 1.18 -4.20
CA SER A 330 -33.82 1.64 -3.79
C SER A 330 -34.94 0.82 -4.42
N ASN A 331 -34.72 0.29 -5.64
CA ASN A 331 -35.76 -0.39 -6.40
C ASN A 331 -35.99 -1.83 -5.95
N TYR A 332 -34.92 -2.53 -5.55
CA TYR A 332 -34.93 -3.95 -5.24
C TYR A 332 -34.35 -4.25 -3.84
N PHE A 333 -33.09 -3.94 -3.58
CA PHE A 333 -32.39 -4.41 -2.36
C PHE A 333 -32.99 -3.91 -1.05
N ASN A 334 -33.42 -2.63 -0.99
CA ASN A 334 -34.07 -2.07 0.20
C ASN A 334 -35.42 -2.73 0.52
N LYS A 335 -36.03 -3.43 -0.45
CA LYS A 335 -37.34 -4.10 -0.31
C LYS A 335 -37.20 -5.59 -0.01
N LEU A 336 -35.97 -6.12 0.07
CA LEU A 336 -35.73 -7.54 0.30
C LEU A 336 -36.07 -7.95 1.74
N PRO A 337 -36.57 -9.18 1.94
CA PRO A 337 -36.87 -9.70 3.28
C PRO A 337 -35.59 -9.92 4.09
N VAL A 338 -35.60 -9.52 5.36
CA VAL A 338 -34.47 -9.73 6.27
C VAL A 338 -34.56 -11.12 6.89
N LEU A 339 -33.56 -11.97 6.62
CA LEU A 339 -33.45 -13.29 7.27
C LEU A 339 -32.75 -13.17 8.63
N LYS A 340 -33.55 -13.15 9.70
CA LYS A 340 -33.04 -13.17 11.08
C LYS A 340 -32.17 -14.41 11.32
N ASN A 341 -31.10 -14.24 12.09
CA ASN A 341 -30.15 -15.29 12.50
C ASN A 341 -29.35 -15.96 11.36
N CYS A 342 -29.50 -15.54 10.10
CA CYS A 342 -28.68 -16.05 8.99
C CYS A 342 -27.20 -15.66 9.14
N PHE A 343 -26.94 -14.44 9.65
CA PHE A 343 -25.61 -13.99 10.04
C PHE A 343 -25.54 -13.88 11.55
N SER A 344 -24.58 -14.54 12.19
CA SER A 344 -24.46 -14.60 13.64
C SER A 344 -23.02 -14.76 14.10
N VAL A 345 -22.78 -14.54 15.40
CA VAL A 345 -21.49 -14.83 16.05
C VAL A 345 -21.32 -16.31 16.42
N SER A 346 -22.26 -17.19 16.04
CA SER A 346 -22.27 -18.59 16.48
C SER A 346 -21.01 -19.36 16.10
N ILE A 347 -20.39 -19.03 14.96
CA ILE A 347 -19.16 -19.71 14.53
C ILE A 347 -18.01 -19.47 15.50
N GLN A 348 -17.91 -18.28 16.13
CA GLN A 348 -16.89 -17.95 17.12
C GLN A 348 -16.99 -18.80 18.39
N ARG A 349 -18.18 -19.36 18.66
CA ARG A 349 -18.44 -20.28 19.77
C ARG A 349 -18.19 -21.74 19.38
N ARG A 350 -18.47 -22.13 18.14
CA ARG A 350 -18.50 -23.54 17.70
C ARG A 350 -17.18 -24.03 17.10
N CYS A 351 -16.46 -23.16 16.41
CA CYS A 351 -15.22 -23.49 15.71
C CYS A 351 -13.99 -23.06 16.53
N ASN A 352 -12.81 -23.48 16.11
CA ASN A 352 -11.56 -23.13 16.79
C ASN A 352 -11.28 -21.63 16.66
N ASN A 353 -11.58 -20.87 17.72
CA ASN A 353 -11.41 -19.44 17.78
C ASN A 353 -10.31 -19.07 18.79
N MET A 354 -9.15 -18.68 18.27
CA MET A 354 -8.02 -18.22 19.07
C MET A 354 -8.08 -16.71 19.38
N SER A 355 -9.13 -16.03 18.91
CA SER A 355 -9.34 -14.59 19.12
C SER A 355 -10.46 -14.35 20.16
N PRO A 356 -10.40 -13.23 20.90
CA PRO A 356 -11.51 -12.80 21.74
C PRO A 356 -12.82 -12.67 20.96
N PRO A 357 -13.99 -12.86 21.62
CA PRO A 357 -15.28 -12.67 20.99
C PRO A 357 -15.45 -11.24 20.46
N LYS A 358 -15.90 -11.11 19.22
CA LYS A 358 -16.12 -9.84 18.53
C LYS A 358 -17.53 -9.76 17.94
N THR A 359 -18.06 -8.54 17.89
CA THR A 359 -19.33 -8.25 17.22
C THR A 359 -19.18 -8.39 15.70
N LEU A 360 -20.31 -8.54 15.01
CA LEU A 360 -20.32 -8.66 13.56
C LEU A 360 -19.92 -7.33 12.90
N ALA A 361 -18.89 -7.36 12.06
CA ALA A 361 -18.48 -6.21 11.26
C ALA A 361 -19.58 -5.81 10.27
N LYS A 362 -19.78 -4.50 10.05
CA LYS A 362 -20.81 -3.99 9.15
C LYS A 362 -20.18 -3.03 8.15
N MET A 363 -20.68 -3.05 6.92
CA MET A 363 -20.33 -2.07 5.91
C MET A 363 -21.60 -1.62 5.19
N LYS A 364 -21.75 -0.31 5.01
CA LYS A 364 -22.90 0.27 4.31
C LYS A 364 -22.90 -0.20 2.84
N PHE A 365 -24.09 -0.38 2.27
CA PHE A 365 -24.28 -0.82 0.87
C PHE A 365 -23.46 0.03 -0.12
N ASP A 366 -23.47 1.36 0.03
CA ASP A 366 -22.74 2.24 -0.88
C ASP A 366 -21.22 2.10 -0.74
N LYS A 367 -20.70 1.99 0.50
CA LYS A 367 -19.27 1.76 0.78
C LYS A 367 -18.82 0.41 0.21
N THR A 368 -19.67 -0.63 0.30
CA THR A 368 -19.42 -1.97 -0.27
C THR A 368 -19.14 -1.92 -1.78
N TYR A 369 -20.01 -1.28 -2.56
CA TYR A 369 -19.81 -1.20 -4.01
C TYR A 369 -18.77 -0.16 -4.41
N GLN A 370 -18.53 0.87 -3.60
CA GLN A 370 -17.40 1.77 -3.80
C GLN A 370 -16.07 1.02 -3.63
N ASN A 371 -15.94 0.17 -2.61
CA ASN A 371 -14.79 -0.70 -2.40
C ASN A 371 -14.54 -1.63 -3.60
N LEU A 372 -15.58 -2.29 -4.13
CA LEU A 372 -15.44 -3.12 -5.34
C LEU A 372 -15.08 -2.30 -6.60
N ILE A 373 -15.70 -1.14 -6.79
CA ILE A 373 -15.33 -0.23 -7.90
C ILE A 373 -13.86 0.18 -7.78
N LYS A 374 -13.41 0.51 -6.57
CA LYS A 374 -12.03 0.86 -6.28
C LYS A 374 -11.09 -0.29 -6.65
N MET A 375 -11.38 -1.52 -6.22
CA MET A 375 -10.57 -2.68 -6.56
C MET A 375 -10.38 -2.85 -8.07
N PHE A 376 -11.44 -2.69 -8.89
CA PHE A 376 -11.32 -2.81 -10.35
C PHE A 376 -10.64 -1.60 -11.02
N LYS A 377 -10.81 -0.38 -10.49
CA LYS A 377 -10.07 0.80 -10.96
C LYS A 377 -8.58 0.70 -10.65
N ASP A 378 -8.26 0.23 -9.45
CA ASP A 378 -6.88 -0.02 -9.04
C ASP A 378 -6.26 -1.15 -9.88
N TYR A 379 -7.05 -2.17 -10.24
CA TYR A 379 -6.61 -3.21 -11.18
C TYR A 379 -6.32 -2.64 -12.57
N GLN A 380 -7.15 -1.72 -13.07
CA GLN A 380 -6.88 -0.99 -14.30
C GLN A 380 -5.57 -0.21 -14.21
N PHE A 381 -5.38 0.54 -13.11
CA PHE A 381 -4.17 1.31 -12.89
C PHE A 381 -2.93 0.41 -12.81
N MET A 382 -3.03 -0.74 -12.16
CA MET A 382 -1.96 -1.74 -12.12
C MET A 382 -1.53 -2.22 -13.52
N LEU A 383 -2.48 -2.44 -14.43
CA LEU A 383 -2.20 -2.94 -15.79
C LEU A 383 -1.44 -1.95 -16.67
N GLU A 384 -1.42 -0.67 -16.30
CA GLU A 384 -0.67 0.35 -17.04
C GLU A 384 0.84 0.09 -17.07
N VAL A 385 1.38 -0.73 -16.14
CA VAL A 385 2.77 -1.19 -16.18
C VAL A 385 3.11 -1.92 -17.49
N VAL A 386 2.12 -2.59 -18.11
CA VAL A 386 2.28 -3.34 -19.36
C VAL A 386 2.42 -2.41 -20.57
N ASN A 387 1.94 -1.17 -20.46
CA ASN A 387 2.00 -0.16 -21.51
C ASN A 387 3.33 0.64 -21.51
N CYS A 388 4.27 0.31 -20.63
CA CYS A 388 5.59 0.95 -20.59
C CYS A 388 6.45 0.52 -21.80
N LYS A 389 7.09 1.48 -22.49
CA LYS A 389 7.95 1.21 -23.67
C LYS A 389 9.40 0.89 -23.32
N ASP A 390 9.84 1.26 -22.13
CA ASP A 390 11.20 1.09 -21.64
C ASP A 390 11.21 1.09 -20.10
N THR A 391 12.36 0.72 -19.53
CA THR A 391 12.55 0.61 -18.08
C THR A 391 12.35 1.95 -17.37
N ALA A 392 12.65 3.07 -18.02
CA ALA A 392 12.43 4.39 -17.45
C ALA A 392 10.95 4.78 -17.33
N GLN A 393 10.13 4.50 -18.34
CA GLN A 393 8.68 4.68 -18.23
C GLN A 393 8.09 3.79 -17.14
N MET A 394 8.67 2.60 -16.95
CA MET A 394 8.29 1.69 -15.88
C MET A 394 8.69 2.24 -14.49
N GLN A 395 9.85 2.88 -14.35
CA GLN A 395 10.24 3.59 -13.12
C GLN A 395 9.29 4.75 -12.79
N ASP A 396 8.93 5.55 -13.80
CA ASP A 396 7.93 6.62 -13.64
C ASP A 396 6.62 6.03 -13.11
N PHE A 397 6.14 4.95 -13.74
CA PHE A 397 4.95 4.21 -13.28
C PHE A 397 5.05 3.81 -11.81
N PHE A 398 6.17 3.21 -11.37
CA PHE A 398 6.34 2.83 -9.96
C PHE A 398 6.32 4.02 -9.02
N GLN A 399 6.95 5.14 -9.40
CA GLN A 399 6.92 6.35 -8.59
C GLN A 399 5.48 6.83 -8.38
N TYR A 400 4.64 6.82 -9.42
CA TYR A 400 3.24 7.24 -9.30
C TYR A 400 2.38 6.21 -8.56
N PHE A 401 2.54 4.92 -8.86
CA PHE A 401 1.80 3.83 -8.22
C PHE A 401 2.07 3.80 -6.70
N THR A 402 3.33 3.95 -6.29
CA THR A 402 3.73 4.03 -4.86
C THR A 402 3.08 5.23 -4.15
N ASN A 403 2.95 6.35 -4.87
CA ASN A 403 2.49 7.63 -4.34
C ASN A 403 0.99 7.87 -4.50
N TYR A 404 0.25 6.93 -5.07
CA TYR A 404 -1.19 7.04 -5.30
C TYR A 404 -1.98 7.09 -3.99
N ARG A 405 -2.93 8.03 -3.87
CA ARG A 405 -3.82 8.24 -2.70
C ARG A 405 -5.23 8.64 -3.17
N GLU A 406 -6.26 8.22 -2.43
CA GLU A 406 -7.65 8.56 -2.79
C GLU A 406 -8.09 9.99 -2.44
N GLU A 407 -7.39 10.70 -1.54
CA GLU A 407 -7.68 12.10 -1.20
C GLU A 407 -7.71 13.04 -2.41
N ASP A 408 -7.11 12.62 -3.53
CA ASP A 408 -7.10 13.31 -4.81
C ASP A 408 -8.42 13.21 -5.59
N ILE A 409 -9.42 12.43 -5.10
CA ILE A 409 -10.71 12.16 -5.79
C ILE A 409 -11.93 12.62 -4.97
N ASN A 410 -11.94 12.43 -3.65
CA ASN A 410 -13.11 12.79 -2.80
C ASN A 410 -13.33 14.32 -2.68
N LYS A 411 -12.39 15.14 -3.15
CA LYS A 411 -12.49 16.61 -3.18
C LYS A 411 -13.38 17.13 -4.32
N GLU A 412 -13.51 16.41 -5.44
CA GLU A 412 -14.37 16.86 -6.56
C GLU A 412 -15.87 16.71 -6.25
N LYS A 413 -16.26 15.70 -5.46
CA LYS A 413 -17.69 15.49 -5.11
C LYS A 413 -18.22 16.45 -4.06
N ARG A 414 -17.37 16.92 -3.13
CA ARG A 414 -17.80 17.90 -2.12
C ARG A 414 -18.13 19.26 -2.74
N GLU A 415 -17.54 19.61 -3.89
CA GLU A 415 -17.87 20.87 -4.59
C GLU A 415 -19.21 20.80 -5.37
N ASP A 416 -19.69 19.60 -5.72
CA ASP A 416 -20.97 19.42 -6.43
C ASP A 416 -22.17 19.21 -5.49
N ASP A 417 -21.96 18.62 -4.30
CA ASP A 417 -23.04 18.29 -3.34
C ASP A 417 -23.43 19.44 -2.39
N ASP A 418 -22.68 20.56 -2.36
CA ASP A 418 -22.98 21.73 -1.51
C ASP A 418 -24.24 22.52 -1.96
N ASN A 419 -24.95 22.08 -3.01
CA ASN A 419 -26.18 22.70 -3.51
C ASN A 419 -27.49 22.01 -3.07
N GLU A 420 -27.47 20.90 -2.34
CA GLU A 420 -28.70 20.28 -1.81
C GLU A 420 -28.65 20.13 -0.28
N LYS A 421 -28.85 21.25 0.43
CA LYS A 421 -29.37 21.19 1.80
C LYS A 421 -30.88 20.94 1.75
N VAL A 422 -31.30 19.74 2.13
CA VAL A 422 -32.68 19.46 2.54
C VAL A 422 -32.68 18.99 3.98
N ASP A 423 -33.38 19.75 4.81
CA ASP A 423 -33.69 19.44 6.20
C ASP A 423 -34.42 18.09 6.30
N THR A 424 -33.88 17.16 7.08
CA THR A 424 -34.70 16.16 7.78
C THR A 424 -34.08 15.84 9.13
N ASP A 425 -34.73 16.33 10.19
CA ASP A 425 -34.59 15.83 11.55
C ASP A 425 -35.18 14.41 11.64
N ALA A 426 -34.42 13.48 12.26
CA ALA A 426 -34.83 12.27 12.98
C ALA A 426 -33.92 11.08 12.65
N ASP A 427 -32.88 10.86 13.46
CA ASP A 427 -32.76 9.66 14.32
C ASP A 427 -31.47 9.76 15.13
N ALA A 428 -31.63 9.80 16.45
CA ALA A 428 -30.55 9.85 17.42
C ALA A 428 -30.01 8.44 17.66
N ASP A 429 -29.12 7.99 16.79
CA ASP A 429 -28.09 6.99 17.10
C ASP A 429 -26.73 7.65 16.79
N ALA A 430 -26.36 8.57 17.69
CA ALA A 430 -25.03 9.16 17.75
C ALA A 430 -24.15 8.21 18.55
N ASP A 431 -23.47 7.30 17.84
CA ASP A 431 -22.18 6.70 18.23
C ASP A 431 -21.69 5.88 17.02
N GLU A 432 -20.41 6.05 16.65
CA GLU A 432 -19.73 5.60 15.41
C GLU A 432 -19.86 6.54 14.20
N GLU A 433 -19.48 7.82 14.38
CA GLU A 433 -18.64 8.45 13.35
C GLU A 433 -17.34 7.63 13.29
N GLU A 434 -17.28 6.65 12.39
CA GLU A 434 -16.01 5.97 12.10
C GLU A 434 -15.06 7.02 11.54
N ASP A 435 -14.03 7.34 12.34
CA ASP A 435 -12.81 8.06 11.98
C ASP A 435 -12.11 7.38 10.78
N ASP A 436 -12.67 7.49 9.57
CA ASP A 436 -12.05 7.02 8.33
C ASP A 436 -11.17 8.14 7.73
N ASP A 437 -10.40 8.81 8.59
CA ASP A 437 -9.37 9.81 8.26
C ASP A 437 -8.05 9.16 7.81
N GLY A 438 -8.08 7.85 7.52
CA GLY A 438 -6.92 7.09 7.06
C GLY A 438 -6.47 7.54 5.66
N ILE A 439 -5.16 7.59 5.45
CA ILE A 439 -4.58 7.79 4.12
C ILE A 439 -4.81 6.52 3.29
N ILE A 440 -5.86 6.52 2.45
CA ILE A 440 -6.26 5.36 1.65
C ILE A 440 -5.37 5.25 0.40
N GLY A 441 -4.57 4.18 0.34
CA GLY A 441 -3.75 3.80 -0.81
C GLY A 441 -4.46 2.84 -1.76
N ILE A 442 -3.69 2.03 -2.50
CA ILE A 442 -4.21 1.02 -3.43
C ILE A 442 -4.92 -0.11 -2.68
N HIS A 443 -5.99 -0.67 -3.26
CA HIS A 443 -6.79 -1.73 -2.67
C HIS A 443 -5.93 -2.96 -2.33
N VAL A 444 -6.12 -3.56 -1.16
CA VAL A 444 -5.25 -4.64 -0.63
C VAL A 444 -5.07 -5.82 -1.59
N VAL A 445 -6.15 -6.26 -2.22
CA VAL A 445 -6.10 -7.35 -3.22
C VAL A 445 -5.18 -6.98 -4.39
N ILE A 446 -5.25 -5.74 -4.87
CA ILE A 446 -4.44 -5.29 -6.02
C ILE A 446 -2.99 -5.05 -5.60
N ARG A 447 -2.74 -4.58 -4.38
CA ARG A 447 -1.39 -4.48 -3.81
C ARG A 447 -0.69 -5.84 -3.80
N ALA A 448 -1.35 -6.85 -3.24
CA ALA A 448 -0.80 -8.20 -3.19
C ALA A 448 -0.68 -8.83 -4.59
N LEU A 449 -1.70 -8.65 -5.44
CA LEU A 449 -1.70 -9.15 -6.81
C LEU A 449 -0.57 -8.56 -7.66
N PHE A 450 -0.34 -7.24 -7.57
CA PHE A 450 0.69 -6.55 -8.34
C PHE A 450 2.07 -7.14 -8.09
N GLN A 451 2.43 -7.39 -6.84
CA GLN A 451 3.77 -7.88 -6.51
C GLN A 451 4.03 -9.28 -7.09
N LEU A 452 3.05 -10.19 -6.99
CA LEU A 452 3.14 -11.55 -7.54
C LEU A 452 2.95 -11.61 -9.07
N PHE A 453 2.26 -10.63 -9.63
CA PHE A 453 2.12 -10.45 -11.08
C PHE A 453 3.42 -9.92 -11.68
N PHE A 454 4.01 -8.91 -11.05
CA PHE A 454 5.17 -8.20 -11.56
C PHE A 454 6.45 -9.00 -11.39
N ILE A 455 6.69 -9.62 -10.23
CA ILE A 455 7.84 -10.50 -9.99
C ILE A 455 7.34 -11.92 -9.73
N ARG A 456 7.69 -12.85 -10.61
CA ARG A 456 7.32 -14.26 -10.49
C ARG A 456 8.31 -15.04 -9.62
N ASP A 457 7.92 -16.25 -9.22
CA ASP A 457 8.75 -17.14 -8.38
C ASP A 457 10.11 -17.48 -9.00
N ASP A 458 10.17 -17.52 -10.34
CA ASP A 458 11.40 -17.74 -11.12
C ASP A 458 12.24 -16.45 -11.30
N LYS A 459 11.89 -15.36 -10.61
CA LYS A 459 12.48 -14.01 -10.70
C LYS A 459 12.34 -13.33 -12.06
N THR A 460 11.53 -13.86 -12.97
CA THR A 460 11.20 -13.18 -14.21
C THR A 460 10.23 -12.02 -13.93
N ILE A 461 10.37 -10.95 -14.72
CA ILE A 461 9.43 -9.84 -14.66
C ILE A 461 8.24 -10.18 -15.54
N MET A 462 7.03 -10.18 -14.96
CA MET A 462 5.76 -10.51 -15.63
C MET A 462 5.75 -11.87 -16.35
N GLY A 463 6.54 -12.85 -15.88
CA GLY A 463 6.58 -14.20 -16.47
C GLY A 463 7.22 -14.23 -17.85
N ASN A 464 8.12 -13.29 -18.15
CA ASN A 464 8.71 -13.13 -19.46
C ASN A 464 9.48 -14.38 -19.92
N THR A 465 9.13 -14.89 -21.10
CA THR A 465 9.71 -16.11 -21.67
C THR A 465 11.12 -15.92 -22.25
N ASN A 466 11.57 -14.68 -22.42
CA ASN A 466 12.90 -14.32 -22.94
C ASN A 466 13.93 -14.12 -21.82
N ASN A 467 13.66 -14.57 -20.59
CA ASN A 467 14.53 -14.41 -19.41
C ASN A 467 14.82 -12.95 -19.05
N PHE A 468 13.87 -12.03 -19.25
CA PHE A 468 13.98 -10.70 -18.64
C PHE A 468 13.74 -10.82 -17.12
N THR A 469 14.82 -10.73 -16.35
CA THR A 469 14.84 -10.95 -14.90
C THR A 469 15.08 -9.64 -14.14
N LEU A 470 14.98 -9.70 -12.81
CA LEU A 470 15.36 -8.60 -11.94
C LEU A 470 16.76 -8.05 -12.23
N SER A 471 17.74 -8.92 -12.51
CA SER A 471 19.12 -8.52 -12.80
C SER A 471 19.21 -7.74 -14.12
N SER A 472 18.45 -8.16 -15.15
CA SER A 472 18.34 -7.44 -16.43
C SER A 472 17.78 -6.04 -16.22
N MET A 473 16.72 -5.92 -15.43
CA MET A 473 16.09 -4.64 -15.10
C MET A 473 17.01 -3.71 -14.30
N ILE A 474 17.84 -4.23 -13.39
CA ILE A 474 18.84 -3.43 -12.67
C ILE A 474 19.89 -2.88 -13.64
N ILE A 475 20.36 -3.70 -14.59
CA ILE A 475 21.31 -3.27 -15.63
C ILE A 475 20.71 -2.15 -16.47
N ASP A 476 19.45 -2.28 -16.90
CA ASP A 476 18.75 -1.25 -17.66
C ASP A 476 18.64 0.05 -16.86
N ASN A 477 18.29 -0.02 -15.57
CA ASN A 477 18.21 1.16 -14.70
C ASN A 477 19.56 1.89 -14.51
N LEU A 478 20.66 1.13 -14.42
CA LEU A 478 22.00 1.70 -14.39
C LEU A 478 22.33 2.37 -15.73
N GLN A 479 21.96 1.76 -16.85
CA GLN A 479 22.16 2.30 -18.19
C GLN A 479 21.23 3.47 -18.53
N ASP A 480 20.05 3.57 -17.95
CA ASP A 480 19.10 4.68 -18.13
C ASP A 480 19.51 5.96 -17.39
N SER A 481 20.64 5.91 -16.68
CA SER A 481 21.14 6.98 -15.81
C SER A 481 22.64 7.25 -16.02
N THR A 482 23.47 7.04 -15.00
CA THR A 482 24.90 7.40 -15.00
C THR A 482 25.80 6.36 -15.65
N CYS A 483 25.36 5.12 -15.86
CA CYS A 483 26.23 4.06 -16.36
C CYS A 483 26.24 3.96 -17.89
N PHE A 484 25.33 4.66 -18.60
CA PHE A 484 25.31 4.66 -20.06
C PHE A 484 26.68 5.02 -20.63
N ASN A 485 27.23 4.17 -21.49
CA ASN A 485 28.52 4.42 -22.14
C ASN A 485 29.72 4.59 -21.18
N SER A 486 29.63 4.07 -19.96
CA SER A 486 30.78 3.92 -19.05
C SER A 486 31.76 2.87 -19.58
N GLN A 487 33.03 2.98 -19.21
CA GLN A 487 34.07 2.08 -19.70
C GLN A 487 33.86 0.63 -19.25
N LEU A 488 33.32 0.42 -18.05
CA LEU A 488 32.95 -0.91 -17.55
C LEU A 488 31.93 -1.60 -18.46
N PHE A 489 30.82 -0.92 -18.78
CA PHE A 489 29.74 -1.51 -19.58
C PHE A 489 30.12 -1.66 -21.06
N GLN A 490 31.04 -0.81 -21.56
CA GLN A 490 31.68 -1.02 -22.86
C GLN A 490 32.56 -2.28 -22.86
N PHE A 491 33.41 -2.44 -21.83
CA PHE A 491 34.36 -3.56 -21.72
C PHE A 491 33.66 -4.91 -21.56
N LEU A 492 32.60 -4.96 -20.76
CA LEU A 492 31.80 -6.16 -20.56
C LEU A 492 30.87 -6.48 -21.74
N ASN A 493 30.82 -5.64 -22.79
CA ASN A 493 29.87 -5.73 -23.91
C ASN A 493 28.38 -5.73 -23.47
N VAL A 494 28.07 -5.19 -22.29
CA VAL A 494 26.68 -5.11 -21.79
C VAL A 494 25.86 -4.12 -22.63
N ASN A 495 26.51 -3.17 -23.31
CA ASN A 495 25.88 -2.22 -24.24
C ASN A 495 25.49 -2.84 -25.60
N ASN A 496 25.83 -4.10 -25.87
CA ASN A 496 25.72 -4.67 -27.21
C ASN A 496 24.45 -5.51 -27.41
N PHE A 497 23.32 -4.84 -27.56
CA PHE A 497 22.23 -5.39 -28.38
C PHE A 497 22.71 -5.64 -29.84
N TYR A 498 23.80 -4.98 -30.28
CA TYR A 498 24.32 -5.05 -31.65
C TYR A 498 25.58 -5.93 -31.87
N SER A 499 26.20 -6.55 -30.85
CA SER A 499 27.37 -7.44 -31.09
C SER A 499 27.00 -8.77 -31.72
N TYR A 500 25.72 -9.14 -31.77
CA TYR A 500 25.26 -10.30 -32.56
C TYR A 500 25.43 -10.11 -34.07
N LEU A 501 25.73 -8.90 -34.56
CA LEU A 501 25.83 -8.59 -35.99
C LEU A 501 27.27 -8.33 -36.49
N THR A 502 28.29 -8.35 -35.63
CA THR A 502 29.69 -8.20 -36.06
C THR A 502 30.56 -9.31 -35.48
N ASN A 503 30.66 -10.41 -36.24
CA ASN A 503 31.60 -11.53 -36.04
C ASN A 503 33.07 -11.13 -36.27
N ASP A 504 33.52 -9.98 -35.77
CA ASP A 504 34.88 -9.48 -35.96
C ASP A 504 35.55 -9.12 -34.64
N SER A 505 35.93 -10.15 -33.88
CA SER A 505 37.16 -10.07 -33.08
C SER A 505 37.76 -11.47 -32.91
N LYS A 506 38.61 -11.87 -33.88
CA LYS A 506 39.50 -13.04 -33.78
C LYS A 506 40.89 -12.69 -33.23
N ASP A 507 41.06 -11.49 -32.64
CA ASP A 507 42.34 -10.98 -32.14
C ASP A 507 42.24 -10.47 -30.68
N SER A 508 41.67 -11.26 -29.77
CA SER A 508 41.85 -11.07 -28.32
C SER A 508 42.93 -12.02 -27.81
N SER A 509 43.99 -11.49 -27.20
CA SER A 509 44.97 -12.32 -26.48
C SER A 509 44.30 -13.02 -25.29
N LEU A 510 44.65 -14.28 -24.99
CA LEU A 510 44.10 -15.09 -23.87
C LEU A 510 44.01 -14.32 -22.54
N GLU A 511 45.01 -13.48 -22.25
CA GLU A 511 45.06 -12.65 -21.03
C GLU A 511 43.91 -11.63 -20.93
N ILE A 512 43.38 -11.14 -22.06
CA ILE A 512 42.23 -10.21 -22.09
C ILE A 512 40.92 -10.96 -21.82
N GLU A 513 40.79 -12.19 -22.34
CA GLU A 513 39.61 -13.03 -22.10
C GLU A 513 39.54 -13.50 -20.65
N GLU A 514 40.67 -13.88 -20.05
CA GLU A 514 40.76 -14.22 -18.62
C GLU A 514 40.41 -13.02 -17.73
N LYS A 515 40.97 -11.83 -18.01
CA LYS A 515 40.62 -10.59 -17.29
C LYS A 515 39.15 -10.24 -17.43
N LYS A 516 38.56 -10.44 -18.62
CA LYS A 516 37.14 -10.21 -18.87
C LYS A 516 36.26 -11.18 -18.10
N GLY A 517 36.60 -12.47 -18.07
CA GLY A 517 35.87 -13.47 -17.28
C GLY A 517 35.92 -13.18 -15.78
N ALA A 518 37.10 -12.81 -15.25
CA ALA A 518 37.25 -12.42 -13.86
C ALA A 518 36.43 -11.18 -13.50
N LEU A 519 36.48 -10.14 -14.33
CA LEU A 519 35.69 -8.92 -14.11
C LEU A 519 34.19 -9.18 -14.21
N GLN A 520 33.75 -10.03 -15.14
CA GLN A 520 32.35 -10.42 -15.28
C GLN A 520 31.84 -11.14 -14.02
N PHE A 521 32.68 -11.98 -13.40
CA PHE A 521 32.38 -12.63 -12.13
C PHE A 521 32.33 -11.64 -10.95
N GLU A 522 33.29 -10.71 -10.86
CA GLU A 522 33.26 -9.67 -9.83
C GLU A 522 32.01 -8.77 -9.98
N PHE A 523 31.66 -8.40 -11.21
CA PHE A 523 30.46 -7.61 -11.50
C PHE A 523 29.16 -8.37 -11.22
N SER A 524 29.08 -9.67 -11.54
CA SER A 524 27.89 -10.47 -11.20
C SER A 524 27.71 -10.61 -9.68
N ASN A 525 28.81 -10.73 -8.93
CA ASN A 525 28.77 -10.70 -7.48
C ASN A 525 28.26 -9.36 -6.96
N LEU A 526 28.73 -8.24 -7.50
CA LEU A 526 28.20 -6.92 -7.14
C LEU A 526 26.70 -6.81 -7.45
N LEU A 527 26.27 -7.26 -8.64
CA LEU A 527 24.88 -7.21 -9.06
C LEU A 527 23.98 -8.01 -8.11
N SER A 528 24.41 -9.19 -7.65
CA SER A 528 23.70 -9.99 -6.65
C SER A 528 23.50 -9.24 -5.32
N LYS A 529 24.41 -8.32 -4.96
CA LYS A 529 24.26 -7.47 -3.78
C LYS A 529 23.32 -6.29 -4.02
N VAL A 530 23.28 -5.74 -5.23
CA VAL A 530 22.32 -4.70 -5.65
C VAL A 530 20.89 -5.25 -5.72
N GLU A 531 20.72 -6.54 -6.05
CA GLU A 531 19.42 -7.20 -6.14
C GLU A 531 18.60 -7.08 -4.85
N ASN A 532 19.21 -7.19 -3.67
CA ASN A 532 18.47 -7.15 -2.42
C ASN A 532 17.88 -5.75 -2.11
N PRO A 533 18.65 -4.64 -2.11
CA PRO A 533 18.09 -3.28 -2.04
C PRO A 533 17.06 -2.99 -3.13
N PHE A 534 17.26 -3.50 -4.34
CA PHE A 534 16.36 -3.29 -5.47
C PHE A 534 15.04 -4.06 -5.32
N TYR A 535 15.08 -5.31 -4.88
CA TYR A 535 13.90 -6.11 -4.54
C TYR A 535 13.11 -5.46 -3.40
N ASN A 536 13.81 -4.87 -2.42
CA ASN A 536 13.17 -4.09 -1.37
C ASN A 536 12.44 -2.85 -1.95
N THR A 537 13.01 -2.15 -2.93
CA THR A 537 12.29 -1.10 -3.69
C THR A 537 11.03 -1.65 -4.33
N MET A 538 11.13 -2.80 -5.01
CA MET A 538 9.99 -3.40 -5.70
C MET A 538 8.86 -3.78 -4.73
N THR A 539 9.22 -4.23 -3.52
CA THR A 539 8.27 -4.53 -2.45
C THR A 539 7.57 -3.26 -1.94
N ILE A 540 8.30 -2.16 -1.78
CA ILE A 540 7.76 -0.88 -1.29
C ILE A 540 6.59 -0.39 -2.15
N ILE A 541 6.66 -0.59 -3.48
CA ILE A 541 5.71 -0.03 -4.45
C ILE A 541 4.25 -0.36 -4.11
N SER A 542 3.99 -1.58 -3.66
CA SER A 542 2.65 -2.08 -3.33
C SER A 542 2.32 -2.06 -1.84
N GLN A 543 3.16 -1.53 -0.96
CA GLN A 543 2.84 -1.51 0.47
C GLN A 543 1.86 -0.40 0.83
N ASN A 544 1.20 -0.55 1.98
CA ASN A 544 0.44 0.54 2.59
C ASN A 544 1.39 1.70 2.98
N PRO A 545 0.90 2.97 3.07
CA PRO A 545 1.74 4.14 3.29
C PRO A 545 2.66 4.06 4.52
N SER A 546 2.18 3.50 5.62
CA SER A 546 2.94 3.29 6.85
C SER A 546 4.11 2.32 6.65
N ARG A 547 3.85 1.18 5.98
CA ARG A 547 4.87 0.18 5.65
C ARG A 547 5.86 0.66 4.60
N GLN A 548 5.43 1.48 3.64
CA GLN A 548 6.34 2.14 2.69
C GLN A 548 7.44 2.89 3.45
N ARG A 549 7.07 3.77 4.40
CA ARG A 549 8.04 4.53 5.21
C ARG A 549 8.96 3.62 6.03
N GLN A 550 8.44 2.57 6.66
CA GLN A 550 9.27 1.63 7.43
C GLN A 550 10.29 0.90 6.56
N LEU A 551 9.88 0.44 5.37
CA LEU A 551 10.77 -0.24 4.44
C LEU A 551 11.82 0.70 3.83
N PHE A 552 11.53 1.98 3.62
CA PHE A 552 12.55 2.97 3.25
C PHE A 552 13.62 3.12 4.34
N ASN A 553 13.24 3.09 5.63
CA ASN A 553 14.23 3.09 6.72
C ASN A 553 15.15 1.87 6.66
N ARG A 554 14.61 0.68 6.38
CA ARG A 554 15.42 -0.53 6.16
C ARG A 554 16.33 -0.38 4.95
N GLN A 555 15.79 0.17 3.86
CA GLN A 555 16.50 0.36 2.60
C GLN A 555 17.71 1.29 2.75
N LEU A 556 17.58 2.37 3.53
CA LEU A 556 18.63 3.36 3.73
C LEU A 556 19.94 2.71 4.23
N ILE A 557 19.85 1.79 5.19
CA ILE A 557 21.01 1.09 5.75
C ILE A 557 21.67 0.19 4.70
N LEU A 558 20.85 -0.48 3.88
CA LEU A 558 21.33 -1.34 2.79
C LEU A 558 22.04 -0.51 1.70
N LEU A 559 21.46 0.64 1.33
CA LEU A 559 22.02 1.55 0.32
C LEU A 559 23.31 2.21 0.79
N ASP A 560 23.41 2.59 2.07
CA ASP A 560 24.63 3.18 2.61
C ASP A 560 25.80 2.18 2.62
N SER A 561 25.51 0.93 3.00
CA SER A 561 26.48 -0.17 2.92
C SER A 561 26.88 -0.45 1.46
N LEU A 562 25.90 -0.49 0.56
CA LEU A 562 26.12 -0.71 -0.87
C LEU A 562 27.00 0.38 -1.49
N GLN A 563 26.81 1.65 -1.11
CA GLN A 563 27.62 2.74 -1.63
C GLN A 563 29.11 2.54 -1.34
N VAL A 564 29.46 2.12 -0.11
CA VAL A 564 30.86 1.85 0.26
C VAL A 564 31.44 0.70 -0.58
N GLU A 565 30.63 -0.31 -0.87
CA GLU A 565 31.06 -1.43 -1.70
C GLU A 565 31.22 -1.05 -3.17
N THR A 566 30.31 -0.24 -3.74
CA THR A 566 30.42 0.22 -5.12
C THR A 566 31.62 1.14 -5.31
N GLU A 567 31.91 2.00 -4.34
CA GLU A 567 33.08 2.89 -4.39
C GLU A 567 34.39 2.08 -4.37
N LYS A 568 34.47 1.05 -3.52
CA LYS A 568 35.61 0.11 -3.50
C LYS A 568 35.76 -0.62 -4.83
N PHE A 569 34.67 -1.18 -5.35
CA PHE A 569 34.68 -1.87 -6.63
C PHE A 569 35.17 -0.96 -7.76
N GLU A 570 34.63 0.26 -7.89
CA GLU A 570 35.04 1.20 -8.94
C GLU A 570 36.48 1.69 -8.78
N THR A 571 37.01 1.75 -7.55
CA THR A 571 38.44 2.04 -7.30
C THR A 571 39.33 0.84 -7.71
N GLU A 572 38.87 -0.38 -7.50
CA GLU A 572 39.56 -1.61 -7.93
C GLU A 572 39.58 -1.76 -9.47
N LEU A 573 38.58 -1.22 -10.19
CA LEU A 573 38.56 -1.20 -11.66
C LEU A 573 39.77 -0.46 -12.25
N GLU A 574 40.12 0.68 -11.67
CA GLU A 574 41.29 1.46 -12.09
C GLU A 574 42.59 0.69 -11.84
N THR A 575 42.74 0.14 -10.63
CA THR A 575 43.99 -0.50 -10.20
C THR A 575 44.24 -1.87 -10.83
N LYS A 576 43.20 -2.72 -10.97
CA LYS A 576 43.33 -4.10 -11.49
C LYS A 576 43.15 -4.20 -13.01
N TYR A 577 42.23 -3.41 -13.57
CA TYR A 577 41.78 -3.55 -14.97
C TYR A 577 42.13 -2.35 -15.85
N ASN A 578 42.69 -1.27 -15.27
CA ASN A 578 42.98 -0.01 -15.98
C ASN A 578 41.74 0.57 -16.68
N ILE A 579 40.56 0.39 -16.06
CA ILE A 579 39.27 0.94 -16.49
C ILE A 579 39.01 2.18 -15.63
N VAL A 580 38.96 3.36 -16.26
CA VAL A 580 38.88 4.65 -15.55
C VAL A 580 37.87 5.59 -16.21
N ASP A 581 36.72 5.77 -15.58
CA ASP A 581 35.77 6.83 -15.93
C ASP A 581 36.13 8.12 -15.17
N SER A 582 36.72 9.10 -15.86
CA SER A 582 37.12 10.39 -15.30
C SER A 582 36.84 11.55 -16.26
N PHE A 583 36.61 12.73 -15.68
CA PHE A 583 36.66 13.98 -16.44
C PHE A 583 38.08 14.25 -16.91
N LEU A 584 38.21 14.92 -18.07
CA LEU A 584 39.51 15.29 -18.63
C LEU A 584 39.88 16.72 -18.25
N ASP A 585 41.14 16.95 -17.90
CA ASP A 585 41.72 18.29 -17.79
C ASP A 585 41.93 18.95 -19.17
N ASN A 586 42.38 20.20 -19.19
CA ASN A 586 42.69 20.93 -20.43
C ASN A 586 43.79 20.28 -21.28
N ASN A 587 44.59 19.39 -20.69
CA ASN A 587 45.67 18.66 -21.34
C ASN A 587 45.24 17.26 -21.82
N GLY A 588 44.00 16.84 -21.52
CA GLY A 588 43.46 15.53 -21.86
C GLY A 588 43.79 14.40 -20.88
N ASN A 589 44.25 14.71 -19.67
CA ASN A 589 44.52 13.75 -18.60
C ASN A 589 43.30 13.56 -17.67
N PRO A 590 43.15 12.37 -17.05
CA PRO A 590 42.20 12.15 -15.95
C PRO A 590 42.34 13.21 -14.84
N SER A 591 41.22 13.84 -14.47
CA SER A 591 41.17 14.87 -13.44
C SER A 591 40.33 14.44 -12.24
N VAL A 592 39.02 14.29 -12.44
CA VAL A 592 38.06 13.95 -11.38
C VAL A 592 37.36 12.64 -11.73
N PRO A 593 37.36 11.63 -10.84
CA PRO A 593 36.68 10.36 -11.09
C PRO A 593 35.16 10.57 -11.18
N ILE A 594 34.52 9.87 -12.10
CA ILE A 594 33.07 9.94 -12.36
C ILE A 594 32.31 9.01 -11.40
N LEU A 595 32.80 7.78 -11.20
CA LEU A 595 32.18 6.74 -10.36
C LEU A 595 30.70 6.51 -10.71
N PRO A 596 30.39 6.02 -11.92
CA PRO A 596 29.02 5.91 -12.43
C PRO A 596 28.09 5.08 -11.55
N ILE A 597 28.50 3.92 -11.06
CA ILE A 597 27.65 3.05 -10.23
C ILE A 597 27.44 3.69 -8.85
N SER A 598 28.51 4.16 -8.21
CA SER A 598 28.42 4.81 -6.90
C SER A 598 27.58 6.08 -6.94
N SER A 599 27.65 6.84 -8.05
CA SER A 599 26.80 8.02 -8.26
C SER A 599 25.31 7.66 -8.37
N TRP A 600 24.98 6.52 -8.99
CA TRP A 600 23.61 6.02 -9.05
C TRP A 600 23.12 5.56 -7.67
N VAL A 601 23.92 4.79 -6.93
CA VAL A 601 23.56 4.36 -5.57
C VAL A 601 23.35 5.57 -4.66
N TYR A 602 24.23 6.58 -4.76
CA TYR A 602 24.11 7.80 -3.98
C TYR A 602 22.85 8.61 -4.33
N PHE A 603 22.46 8.64 -5.61
CA PHE A 603 21.20 9.24 -6.05
C PHE A 603 19.98 8.55 -5.41
N VAL A 604 19.89 7.22 -5.53
CA VAL A 604 18.79 6.42 -4.94
C VAL A 604 18.77 6.56 -3.41
N LYS A 605 19.94 6.64 -2.77
CA LYS A 605 20.06 6.84 -1.32
C LYS A 605 19.52 8.21 -0.90
N LEU A 606 19.89 9.29 -1.59
CA LEU A 606 19.37 10.62 -1.29
C LEU A 606 17.86 10.71 -1.49
N GLU A 607 17.32 10.11 -2.55
CA GLU A 607 15.86 10.03 -2.75
C GLU A 607 15.19 9.28 -1.60
N THR A 608 15.75 8.13 -1.18
CA THR A 608 15.26 7.36 -0.04
C THR A 608 15.25 8.20 1.25
N MET A 609 16.31 8.99 1.50
CA MET A 609 16.37 9.87 2.67
C MET A 609 15.28 10.94 2.64
N ILE A 610 15.06 11.56 1.47
CA ILE A 610 13.99 12.54 1.25
C ILE A 610 12.62 11.89 1.47
N ASP A 611 12.38 10.71 0.90
CA ASP A 611 11.13 9.94 1.05
C ASP A 611 10.81 9.64 2.52
N ILE A 612 11.79 9.23 3.34
CA ILE A 612 11.59 8.98 4.78
C ILE A 612 11.07 10.23 5.50
N VAL A 613 11.62 11.41 5.13
CA VAL A 613 11.24 12.67 5.76
C VAL A 613 9.85 13.10 5.31
N VAL A 614 9.58 13.21 4.01
CA VAL A 614 8.29 13.70 3.48
C VAL A 614 7.13 12.77 3.82
N ARG A 615 7.34 11.45 3.83
CA ARG A 615 6.33 10.49 4.28
C ARG A 615 6.08 10.58 5.78
N GLY A 616 7.07 11.02 6.56
CA GLY A 616 6.86 11.34 7.96
C GLY A 616 5.93 12.55 8.16
N ILE A 617 5.92 13.49 7.22
CA ILE A 617 5.00 14.65 7.22
C ILE A 617 3.60 14.17 6.85
N GLU A 618 3.49 13.39 5.77
CA GLU A 618 2.24 12.78 5.30
C GLU A 618 1.56 11.95 6.41
N LEU A 619 2.31 11.04 7.04
CA LEU A 619 1.80 10.13 8.09
C LEU A 619 1.72 10.76 9.48
N GLU A 620 1.88 12.07 9.59
CA GLU A 620 1.79 12.81 10.86
C GLU A 620 2.74 12.27 11.95
N CYS A 621 3.89 11.75 11.55
CA CYS A 621 4.89 11.20 12.49
C CYS A 621 5.58 12.30 13.30
N TYR A 622 5.56 13.54 12.81
CA TYR A 622 6.06 14.73 13.51
C TYR A 622 4.91 15.38 14.27
N LYS A 623 4.94 15.29 15.60
CA LYS A 623 3.80 15.56 16.48
C LYS A 623 3.57 17.04 16.76
N ASP A 624 4.62 17.85 16.69
CA ASP A 624 4.57 19.28 17.00
C ASP A 624 5.31 20.13 15.95
N LEU A 625 5.13 21.45 16.04
CA LEU A 625 5.78 22.41 15.13
C LEU A 625 7.32 22.37 15.21
N ARG A 626 7.90 21.95 16.35
CA ARG A 626 9.35 21.80 16.51
C ARG A 626 9.85 20.65 15.63
N GLU A 627 9.19 19.50 15.69
CA GLU A 627 9.56 18.34 14.88
C GLU A 627 9.36 18.63 13.39
N LEU A 628 8.28 19.31 13.00
CA LEU A 628 8.10 19.76 11.62
C LEU A 628 9.18 20.75 11.19
N PHE A 629 9.62 21.66 12.07
CA PHE A 629 10.69 22.60 11.76
C PHE A 629 12.02 21.89 11.51
N VAL A 630 12.39 20.95 12.38
CA VAL A 630 13.58 20.11 12.16
C VAL A 630 13.44 19.30 10.86
N ALA A 631 12.26 18.76 10.56
CA ALA A 631 12.02 17.98 9.36
C ALA A 631 12.22 18.81 8.08
N TYR A 632 11.60 19.99 7.97
CA TYR A 632 11.76 20.85 6.79
C TYR A 632 13.17 21.42 6.66
N TRP A 633 13.82 21.77 7.77
CA TRP A 633 15.21 22.21 7.75
C TRP A 633 16.14 21.10 7.24
N TYR A 634 16.00 19.88 7.76
CA TYR A 634 16.79 18.74 7.31
C TYR A 634 16.48 18.37 5.86
N LEU A 635 15.21 18.49 5.45
CA LEU A 635 14.81 18.29 4.06
C LEU A 635 15.48 19.31 3.12
N SER A 636 15.59 20.58 3.52
CA SER A 636 16.32 21.61 2.77
C SER A 636 17.79 21.22 2.59
N TYR A 637 18.43 20.69 3.64
CA TYR A 637 19.80 20.18 3.58
C TYR A 637 19.95 19.04 2.57
N LEU A 638 19.06 18.04 2.59
CA LEU A 638 19.11 16.92 1.65
C LEU A 638 18.86 17.33 0.20
N ILE A 639 17.94 18.26 -0.02
CA ILE A 639 17.60 18.78 -1.36
C ILE A 639 18.76 19.52 -1.98
N ASP A 640 19.51 20.32 -1.21
CA ASP A 640 20.73 20.98 -1.71
C ASP A 640 21.80 19.96 -2.15
N HIS A 641 21.99 18.88 -1.39
CA HIS A 641 22.87 17.77 -1.79
C HIS A 641 22.39 17.07 -3.06
N LEU A 642 21.08 16.84 -3.21
CA LEU A 642 20.50 16.22 -4.40
C LEU A 642 20.63 17.11 -5.64
N LEU A 643 20.40 18.43 -5.52
CA LEU A 643 20.59 19.38 -6.62
C LEU A 643 22.05 19.43 -7.09
N LYS A 644 23.01 19.42 -6.16
CA LYS A 644 24.45 19.33 -6.48
C LYS A 644 24.79 18.02 -7.20
N LEU A 645 24.21 16.91 -6.76
CA LEU A 645 24.37 15.62 -7.43
C LEU A 645 23.81 15.67 -8.85
N LEU A 646 22.56 16.13 -9.03
CA LEU A 646 21.92 16.26 -10.35
C LEU A 646 22.74 17.13 -11.31
N ALA A 647 23.30 18.26 -10.83
CA ALA A 647 24.20 19.11 -11.63
C ALA A 647 25.49 18.37 -12.05
N ARG A 648 26.03 17.51 -11.17
CA ARG A 648 27.14 16.62 -11.52
C ARG A 648 26.71 15.57 -12.56
N LEU A 649 25.55 14.94 -12.43
CA LEU A 649 25.03 13.97 -13.42
C LEU A 649 24.85 14.63 -14.79
N GLN A 650 24.32 15.84 -14.83
CA GLN A 650 24.20 16.65 -16.04
C GLN A 650 25.58 16.90 -16.67
N SER A 651 26.57 17.28 -15.86
CA SER A 651 27.95 17.50 -16.32
C SER A 651 28.58 16.22 -16.90
N ILE A 652 28.35 15.06 -16.27
CA ILE A 652 28.81 13.75 -16.78
C ILE A 652 28.19 13.47 -18.15
N ASN A 653 26.88 13.66 -18.29
CA ASN A 653 26.16 13.40 -19.54
C ASN A 653 26.61 14.37 -20.65
N SER A 654 26.73 15.67 -20.36
CA SER A 654 27.25 16.67 -21.29
C SER A 654 28.68 16.34 -21.73
N PHE A 655 29.53 15.88 -20.82
CA PHE A 655 30.89 15.44 -21.15
C PHE A 655 30.90 14.27 -22.13
N ARG A 656 30.06 13.24 -21.92
CA ARG A 656 29.91 12.11 -22.86
C ARG A 656 29.42 12.55 -24.23
N GLN A 657 28.44 13.45 -24.30
CA GLN A 657 27.99 14.04 -25.57
C GLN A 657 29.12 14.81 -26.26
N GLN A 658 29.91 15.60 -25.52
CA GLN A 658 31.05 16.33 -26.06
C GLN A 658 32.15 15.40 -26.61
N GLN A 659 32.38 14.24 -25.99
CA GLN A 659 33.33 13.26 -26.51
C GLN A 659 32.94 12.79 -27.92
N ILE A 660 31.66 12.49 -28.14
CA ILE A 660 31.12 12.10 -29.46
C ILE A 660 31.24 13.28 -30.45
N ASN A 661 30.77 14.47 -30.04
CA ASN A 661 30.77 15.68 -30.88
C ASN A 661 32.17 16.18 -31.25
N ASN A 662 33.21 15.83 -30.48
CA ASN A 662 34.61 16.19 -30.78
C ASN A 662 35.32 15.16 -31.68
N MET A 663 34.76 13.97 -31.91
CA MET A 663 35.35 12.95 -32.81
C MET A 663 35.59 13.45 -34.26
N PRO A 664 34.73 14.28 -34.88
CA PRO A 664 34.98 14.84 -36.21
C PRO A 664 36.30 15.63 -36.29
N LYS A 665 36.67 16.36 -35.22
CA LYS A 665 37.94 17.10 -35.16
C LYS A 665 39.13 16.14 -35.13
N ARG A 666 38.99 14.99 -34.49
CA ARG A 666 40.02 13.92 -34.46
C ARG A 666 40.12 13.20 -35.81
N ILE A 667 39.00 12.90 -36.45
CA ILE A 667 38.93 12.28 -37.79
C ILE A 667 39.63 13.15 -38.85
N LYS A 668 39.46 14.48 -38.77
CA LYS A 668 40.12 15.44 -39.68
C LYS A 668 41.66 15.46 -39.54
N LYS A 669 42.21 15.10 -38.37
CA LYS A 669 43.66 15.06 -38.11
C LYS A 669 44.36 13.80 -38.68
N LEU A 670 43.61 12.77 -39.10
CA LEU A 670 44.15 11.52 -39.65
C LEU A 670 44.26 11.54 -41.18
N LYS A 671 45.28 10.89 -41.75
CA LYS A 671 45.52 10.83 -43.21
C LYS A 671 44.52 9.88 -43.90
N SER A 672 44.21 10.11 -45.18
CA SER A 672 43.12 9.42 -45.92
C SER A 672 43.34 7.91 -46.11
N THR A 673 44.57 7.42 -46.07
CA THR A 673 44.94 6.01 -46.30
C THR A 673 44.94 5.14 -45.03
N ASP A 674 44.65 5.72 -43.86
CA ASP A 674 44.69 4.98 -42.60
C ASP A 674 43.44 4.10 -42.41
N LYS A 675 43.60 2.77 -42.32
CA LYS A 675 42.55 1.85 -41.83
C LYS A 675 41.91 2.33 -40.52
N LYS A 676 42.71 3.01 -39.68
CA LYS A 676 42.27 3.65 -38.43
C LYS A 676 41.26 4.78 -38.65
N LYS A 677 41.37 5.56 -39.74
CA LYS A 677 40.43 6.64 -40.07
C LYS A 677 39.07 6.10 -40.51
N LEU A 678 39.05 5.02 -41.29
CA LEU A 678 37.81 4.35 -41.68
C LEU A 678 37.10 3.73 -40.48
N LYS A 679 37.84 3.03 -39.61
CA LYS A 679 37.31 2.46 -38.35
C LYS A 679 36.73 3.55 -37.44
N LEU A 680 37.44 4.68 -37.25
CA LEU A 680 36.98 5.80 -36.44
C LEU A 680 35.76 6.52 -37.04
N LYS A 681 35.64 6.56 -38.38
CA LYS A 681 34.48 7.13 -39.07
C LYS A 681 33.23 6.24 -38.90
N ASN A 682 33.40 4.93 -39.00
CA ASN A 682 32.31 3.96 -38.75
C ASN A 682 31.87 3.99 -37.29
N ASP A 683 32.82 4.02 -36.35
CA ASP A 683 32.54 4.17 -34.92
C ASP A 683 31.78 5.47 -34.62
N TYR A 684 32.27 6.62 -35.14
CA TYR A 684 31.56 7.89 -35.00
C TYR A 684 30.12 7.85 -35.55
N ASN A 685 29.90 7.25 -36.72
CA ASN A 685 28.55 7.10 -37.27
C ASN A 685 27.66 6.26 -36.37
N ASN A 686 28.15 5.14 -35.82
CA ASN A 686 27.39 4.31 -34.89
C ASN A 686 27.03 5.09 -33.61
N LYS A 687 27.98 5.83 -33.04
CA LYS A 687 27.75 6.66 -31.84
C LYS A 687 26.76 7.79 -32.10
N LEU A 688 26.80 8.39 -33.29
CA LEU A 688 25.86 9.43 -33.70
C LEU A 688 24.44 8.88 -33.86
N THR A 689 24.29 7.68 -34.43
CA THR A 689 22.98 7.07 -34.71
C THR A 689 22.33 6.47 -33.47
N TYR A 690 23.10 5.84 -32.57
CA TYR A 690 22.54 5.06 -31.46
C TYR A 690 22.83 5.64 -30.06
N GLU A 691 24.05 6.11 -29.79
CA GLU A 691 24.43 6.59 -28.45
C GLU A 691 23.94 8.02 -28.16
N LEU A 692 24.10 8.94 -29.13
CA LEU A 692 23.75 10.35 -28.95
C LEU A 692 22.25 10.58 -28.68
N PRO A 693 21.30 9.90 -29.35
CA PRO A 693 19.88 10.03 -29.01
C PRO A 693 19.57 9.59 -27.56
N ILE A 694 20.18 8.51 -27.08
CA ILE A 694 20.01 8.02 -25.70
C ILE A 694 20.57 9.05 -24.70
N LEU A 695 21.76 9.59 -24.94
CA LEU A 695 22.33 10.66 -24.10
C LEU A 695 21.44 11.90 -24.02
N LYS A 696 20.74 12.26 -25.11
CA LYS A 696 19.75 13.35 -25.12
C LYS A 696 18.50 13.02 -24.30
N ILE A 697 18.05 11.75 -24.32
CA ILE A 697 16.94 11.29 -23.49
C ILE A 697 17.33 11.37 -22.00
N ILE A 698 18.53 10.88 -21.65
CA ILE A 698 19.06 10.97 -20.28
C ILE A 698 19.17 12.43 -19.83
N GLU A 699 19.62 13.34 -20.71
CA GLU A 699 19.67 14.77 -20.43
C GLU A 699 18.30 15.34 -20.06
N LEU A 700 17.27 14.98 -20.84
CA LEU A 700 15.90 15.43 -20.59
C LEU A 700 15.36 14.86 -19.27
N LYS A 701 15.64 13.59 -18.94
CA LYS A 701 15.26 12.98 -17.66
C LYS A 701 15.89 13.72 -16.47
N ILE A 702 17.20 13.95 -16.51
CA ILE A 702 17.92 14.69 -15.46
C ILE A 702 17.38 16.11 -15.32
N ASN A 703 17.10 16.79 -16.44
CA ASN A 703 16.55 18.15 -16.42
C ASN A 703 15.14 18.19 -15.83
N ASN A 704 14.28 17.22 -16.19
CA ASN A 704 12.94 17.11 -15.61
C ASN A 704 13.03 16.90 -14.11
N LYS A 705 13.81 15.91 -13.66
CA LYS A 705 14.01 15.64 -12.25
C LYS A 705 14.55 16.86 -11.50
N SER A 706 15.49 17.59 -12.10
CA SER A 706 16.03 18.83 -11.53
C SER A 706 14.95 19.90 -11.33
N LYS A 707 14.04 20.07 -12.30
CA LYS A 707 12.88 20.97 -12.15
C LYS A 707 11.96 20.50 -11.02
N GLU A 708 11.68 19.20 -10.89
CA GLU A 708 10.84 18.67 -9.80
C GLU A 708 11.45 18.99 -8.42
N ILE A 709 12.75 18.71 -8.27
CA ILE A 709 13.48 18.96 -7.03
C ILE A 709 13.61 20.48 -6.76
N GLU A 710 13.73 21.32 -7.78
CA GLU A 710 13.75 22.77 -7.62
C GLU A 710 12.39 23.31 -7.11
N ILE A 711 11.27 22.77 -7.60
CA ILE A 711 9.93 23.09 -7.08
C ILE A 711 9.82 22.72 -5.60
N LEU A 712 10.25 21.52 -5.24
CA LEU A 712 10.28 21.09 -3.83
C LEU A 712 11.18 22.03 -3.01
N ASN A 713 12.37 22.39 -3.50
CA ASN A 713 13.27 23.31 -2.81
C ASN A 713 12.60 24.67 -2.48
N LYS A 714 11.88 25.25 -3.43
CA LYS A 714 11.18 26.54 -3.25
C LYS A 714 10.04 26.43 -2.23
N LEU A 715 9.27 25.34 -2.27
CA LEU A 715 8.21 25.06 -1.30
C LEU A 715 8.78 24.82 0.11
N ILE A 716 9.82 24.00 0.24
CA ILE A 716 10.52 23.72 1.51
C ILE A 716 11.12 24.99 2.09
N SER A 717 11.71 25.85 1.26
CA SER A 717 12.26 27.14 1.68
C SER A 717 11.17 28.06 2.23
N THR A 718 9.99 28.08 1.59
CA THR A 718 8.81 28.81 2.08
C THR A 718 8.34 28.28 3.45
N GLN A 719 8.24 26.96 3.60
CA GLN A 719 7.82 26.34 4.86
C GLN A 719 8.85 26.57 5.99
N SER A 720 10.14 26.36 5.69
CA SER A 720 11.23 26.60 6.63
C SER A 720 11.25 28.06 7.09
N SER A 721 11.05 29.01 6.17
CA SER A 721 10.98 30.45 6.50
C SER A 721 9.76 30.77 7.38
N THR A 722 8.62 30.13 7.12
CA THR A 722 7.40 30.28 7.93
C THR A 722 7.61 29.73 9.34
N LEU A 723 8.25 28.57 9.48
CA LEU A 723 8.57 27.99 10.79
C LEU A 723 9.64 28.78 11.54
N CYS A 724 10.65 29.32 10.84
CA CYS A 724 11.61 30.25 11.44
C CYS A 724 10.92 31.52 11.97
N LEU A 725 9.97 32.05 11.21
CA LEU A 725 9.15 33.20 11.61
C LEU A 725 8.37 32.87 12.89
N LEU A 726 7.63 31.75 12.90
CA LEU A 726 6.87 31.30 14.07
C LEU A 726 7.76 31.02 15.28
N SER A 727 8.96 30.45 15.09
CA SER A 727 9.92 30.24 16.18
C SER A 727 10.44 31.56 16.74
N SER A 728 10.76 32.52 15.87
CA SER A 728 11.22 33.85 16.28
C SER A 728 10.18 34.61 17.10
N LEU A 729 8.90 34.33 16.88
CA LEU A 729 7.76 34.84 17.64
C LEU A 729 7.44 34.04 18.92
N ASN A 730 8.25 33.03 19.23
CA ASN A 730 8.10 32.09 20.34
C ASN A 730 6.84 31.20 20.29
N PHE A 731 6.27 30.91 19.10
CA PHE A 731 5.17 29.94 18.99
C PHE A 731 5.64 28.48 19.01
N ILE A 732 6.92 28.22 18.76
CA ILE A 732 7.51 26.88 18.83
C ILE A 732 8.13 26.70 20.23
N LYS A 733 7.42 25.95 21.09
CA LYS A 733 7.85 25.67 22.47
C LYS A 733 7.90 24.17 22.73
N LEU A 734 8.76 23.78 23.67
CA LEU A 734 8.75 22.42 24.21
C LEU A 734 7.43 22.14 24.94
N PRO A 735 6.78 21.00 24.68
CA PRO A 735 5.62 20.56 25.45
C PRO A 735 5.89 20.50 26.96
N LYS A 736 4.94 20.96 27.77
CA LYS A 736 5.08 21.16 29.22
C LYS A 736 5.55 19.92 30.01
N LEU A 737 5.24 18.72 29.52
CA LEU A 737 5.53 17.45 30.21
C LEU A 737 6.91 16.87 29.87
N ILE A 738 7.63 17.45 28.91
CA ILE A 738 8.95 16.94 28.51
C ILE A 738 10.01 17.35 29.52
N LYS A 739 10.64 16.35 30.14
CA LYS A 739 11.73 16.52 31.13
C LYS A 739 13.13 16.32 30.54
N ILE A 740 13.23 16.06 29.25
CA ILE A 740 14.48 15.73 28.55
C ILE A 740 14.94 16.98 27.77
N PRO A 741 16.26 17.27 27.73
CA PRO A 741 16.80 18.33 26.88
C PRO A 741 16.44 18.17 25.40
N GLU A 742 16.21 19.30 24.71
CA GLU A 742 15.80 19.34 23.29
C GLU A 742 16.76 18.59 22.37
N VAL A 743 18.07 18.61 22.66
CA VAL A 743 19.11 17.91 21.87
C VAL A 743 18.86 16.41 21.76
N TYR A 744 18.35 15.76 22.81
CA TYR A 744 18.06 14.32 22.75
C TYR A 744 16.83 14.03 21.90
N LEU A 745 15.84 14.92 21.89
CA LEU A 745 14.66 14.80 21.04
C LEU A 745 15.04 14.99 19.57
N PHE A 746 15.89 15.97 19.29
CA PHE A 746 16.47 16.19 17.96
C PHE A 746 17.21 14.94 17.47
N ASN A 747 18.10 14.38 18.30
CA ASN A 747 18.85 13.17 17.98
C ASN A 747 17.94 11.95 17.79
N LEU A 748 16.87 11.82 18.58
CA LEU A 748 15.90 10.74 18.43
C LEU A 748 15.13 10.85 17.12
N GLN A 749 14.68 12.05 16.75
CA GLN A 749 13.96 12.30 15.51
C GLN A 749 14.81 11.96 14.28
N LEU A 750 16.09 12.34 14.28
CA LEU A 750 17.01 12.11 13.16
C LEU A 750 17.83 10.80 13.27
N LYS A 751 17.51 9.96 14.27
CA LYS A 751 18.16 8.65 14.47
C LYS A 751 18.24 7.77 13.23
N PRO A 752 17.23 7.71 12.33
CA PRO A 752 17.33 6.90 11.11
C PRO A 752 18.52 7.26 10.20
N PHE A 753 18.99 8.50 10.25
CA PHE A 753 20.05 9.01 9.39
C PHE A 753 21.43 9.01 10.06
N GLN A 754 21.51 8.64 11.34
CA GLN A 754 22.73 8.76 12.14
C GLN A 754 23.88 7.88 11.61
N SER A 755 23.57 6.73 11.01
CA SER A 755 24.58 5.82 10.44
C SER A 755 25.04 6.20 9.04
N VAL A 756 24.38 7.16 8.39
CA VAL A 756 24.67 7.54 7.00
C VAL A 756 25.99 8.32 6.95
N GLY A 757 26.96 7.82 6.19
CA GLY A 757 28.27 8.47 6.08
C GLY A 757 28.27 9.71 5.18
N VAL A 758 27.52 9.70 4.08
CA VAL A 758 27.44 10.84 3.14
C VAL A 758 26.00 10.99 2.64
N PRO A 759 25.35 12.17 2.76
CA PRO A 759 25.83 13.34 3.50
C PRO A 759 25.81 13.09 5.01
N ASN A 760 26.78 13.64 5.74
CA ASN A 760 26.84 13.53 7.19
C ASN A 760 25.64 14.23 7.85
N LEU A 761 25.08 13.64 8.90
CA LEU A 761 24.01 14.25 9.68
C LEU A 761 24.49 15.55 10.35
N PRO A 762 23.87 16.71 10.06
CA PRO A 762 24.24 17.97 10.72
C PRO A 762 23.91 17.94 12.22
N SER A 763 24.73 18.60 13.03
CA SER A 763 24.58 18.62 14.49
C SER A 763 23.48 19.58 14.96
N PHE A 764 23.02 19.39 16.20
CA PHE A 764 22.03 20.26 16.84
C PHE A 764 22.50 21.72 16.93
N GLU A 765 23.81 21.95 17.12
CA GLU A 765 24.39 23.30 17.14
C GLU A 765 24.19 24.03 15.81
N ILE A 766 24.30 23.34 14.67
CA ILE A 766 24.13 23.94 13.34
C ILE A 766 22.67 24.33 13.13
N PHE A 767 21.73 23.48 13.59
CA PHE A 767 20.30 23.80 13.57
C PHE A 767 19.99 25.05 14.40
N LYS A 768 20.54 25.15 15.62
CA LYS A 768 20.33 26.33 16.49
C LYS A 768 21.01 27.59 15.94
N GLU A 769 22.15 27.47 15.29
CA GLU A 769 22.78 28.60 14.60
C GLU A 769 21.92 29.11 13.44
N TYR A 770 21.33 28.20 12.64
CA TYR A 770 20.39 28.54 11.57
C TYR A 770 19.16 29.30 12.10
N GLU A 771 18.56 28.79 13.18
CA GLU A 771 17.43 29.43 13.86
C GLU A 771 17.78 30.83 14.39
N SER A 772 18.95 30.97 15.04
CA SER A 772 19.41 32.26 15.59
C SER A 772 19.65 33.31 14.50
N LYS A 773 20.28 32.94 13.38
CA LYS A 773 20.55 33.89 12.28
C LYS A 773 19.27 34.49 11.69
N PHE A 774 18.22 33.69 11.56
CA PHE A 774 16.94 34.19 11.09
C PHE A 774 16.28 35.13 12.12
N LYS A 775 16.37 34.80 13.40
CA LYS A 775 15.86 35.64 14.49
C LYS A 775 16.54 37.01 14.51
N ASP A 776 17.86 37.06 14.35
CA ASP A 776 18.63 38.30 14.29
C ASP A 776 18.22 39.15 13.08
N LEU A 777 18.04 38.52 11.91
CA LEU A 777 17.52 39.19 10.72
C LEU A 777 16.13 39.80 10.99
N LEU A 778 15.22 39.04 11.61
CA LEU A 778 13.87 39.51 11.89
C LEU A 778 13.83 40.69 12.86
N VAL A 779 14.64 40.64 13.93
CA VAL A 779 14.79 41.76 14.88
C VAL A 779 15.30 43.01 14.16
N SER A 780 16.29 42.87 13.27
CA SER A 780 16.81 44.00 12.50
C SER A 780 15.76 44.65 11.58
N LEU A 781 14.91 43.85 10.94
CA LEU A 781 13.86 44.33 10.04
C LEU A 781 12.71 44.99 10.81
N ASN A 782 12.35 44.44 11.98
CA ASN A 782 11.35 45.03 12.87
C ASN A 782 11.77 46.40 13.40
N ASN A 783 13.02 46.53 13.84
CA ASN A 783 13.57 47.81 14.31
C ASN A 783 13.54 48.88 13.22
N ASN A 784 13.75 48.48 11.96
CA ASN A 784 13.69 49.35 10.80
C ASN A 784 12.27 49.55 10.22
N LYS A 785 11.24 48.95 10.83
CA LYS A 785 9.84 48.90 10.35
C LYS A 785 9.72 48.56 8.85
N SER A 786 10.59 47.69 8.35
CA SER A 786 10.68 47.39 6.92
C SER A 786 10.76 45.88 6.69
N PHE A 787 9.61 45.25 6.48
CA PHE A 787 9.51 43.84 6.09
C PHE A 787 9.45 43.65 4.57
N LYS A 788 9.56 44.75 3.80
CA LYS A 788 9.50 44.73 2.34
C LYS A 788 10.50 43.74 1.71
N PRO A 789 11.77 43.64 2.14
CA PRO A 789 12.70 42.67 1.56
C PRO A 789 12.26 41.21 1.72
N LEU A 790 11.71 40.84 2.89
CA LEU A 790 11.18 39.49 3.14
C LEU A 790 9.91 39.21 2.31
N LYS A 791 9.02 40.20 2.20
CA LYS A 791 7.82 40.09 1.34
C LYS A 791 8.19 39.94 -0.13
N ASP A 792 9.15 40.73 -0.61
CA ASP A 792 9.61 40.70 -2.00
C ASP A 792 10.29 39.35 -2.32
N LEU A 793 11.14 38.84 -1.41
CA LEU A 793 11.77 37.52 -1.55
C LEU A 793 10.75 36.38 -1.58
N MET A 794 9.74 36.41 -0.71
CA MET A 794 8.71 35.37 -0.69
C MET A 794 7.83 35.42 -1.93
N ASN A 795 7.48 36.64 -2.39
CA ASN A 795 6.75 36.84 -3.64
C ASN A 795 7.54 36.34 -4.85
N SER A 796 8.83 36.71 -4.97
CA SER A 796 9.66 36.27 -6.09
C SER A 796 9.78 34.74 -6.11
N THR A 797 10.05 34.13 -4.95
CA THR A 797 10.16 32.66 -4.82
C THR A 797 8.84 31.98 -5.23
N SER A 798 7.70 32.50 -4.78
CA SER A 798 6.37 31.98 -5.11
C SER A 798 6.04 32.13 -6.60
N ILE A 799 6.40 33.25 -7.23
CA ILE A 799 6.18 33.51 -8.65
C ILE A 799 7.03 32.55 -9.49
N GLU A 800 8.32 32.45 -9.21
CA GLU A 800 9.21 31.53 -9.91
C GLU A 800 8.76 30.07 -9.77
N CYS A 801 8.35 29.65 -8.56
CA CYS A 801 7.79 28.31 -8.33
C CYS A 801 6.50 28.08 -9.16
N THR A 802 5.62 29.08 -9.21
CA THR A 802 4.40 29.04 -10.01
C THR A 802 4.69 28.91 -11.50
N GLU A 803 5.68 29.65 -12.02
CA GLU A 803 6.10 29.57 -13.42
C GLU A 803 6.70 28.19 -13.73
N LEU A 804 7.55 27.65 -12.87
CA LEU A 804 8.10 26.30 -13.03
C LEU A 804 7.00 25.23 -13.09
N ILE A 805 6.05 25.26 -12.15
CA ILE A 805 4.92 24.31 -12.12
C ILE A 805 4.05 24.46 -13.37
N LYS A 806 3.70 25.68 -13.77
CA LYS A 806 2.89 25.93 -14.98
C LYS A 806 3.59 25.48 -16.25
N ASN A 807 4.91 25.69 -16.35
CA ASN A 807 5.70 25.23 -17.48
C ASN A 807 5.71 23.69 -17.55
N LEU A 808 5.89 22.99 -16.43
CA LEU A 808 5.81 21.53 -16.39
C LEU A 808 4.42 21.01 -16.77
N ILE A 809 3.35 21.59 -16.22
CA ILE A 809 1.97 21.24 -16.59
C ILE A 809 1.77 21.39 -18.09
N LYS A 810 2.19 22.52 -18.66
CA LYS A 810 2.07 22.80 -20.10
C LYS A 810 2.91 21.85 -20.94
N GLU A 811 4.11 21.48 -20.49
CA GLU A 811 4.95 20.47 -21.15
C GLU A 811 4.27 19.10 -21.14
N PHE A 812 3.59 18.72 -20.05
CA PHE A 812 2.86 17.44 -19.97
C PHE A 812 1.61 17.44 -20.85
N GLU A 813 0.89 18.56 -20.93
CA GLU A 813 -0.29 18.71 -21.81
C GLU A 813 0.10 18.71 -23.29
N THR A 814 1.16 19.43 -23.67
CA THR A 814 1.59 19.56 -25.09
C THR A 814 2.32 18.32 -25.63
N LYS A 815 3.10 17.61 -24.81
CA LYS A 815 3.76 16.35 -25.23
C LYS A 815 2.79 15.18 -25.39
N ALA A 816 1.58 15.27 -24.83
CA ALA A 816 0.51 14.30 -25.08
C ALA A 816 -0.03 14.36 -26.52
N GLU A 817 0.19 15.48 -27.24
CA GLU A 817 -0.32 15.70 -28.61
C GLU A 817 0.70 15.33 -29.71
N LEU A 818 1.98 15.12 -29.36
CA LEU A 818 3.12 14.90 -30.27
C LEU A 818 3.75 13.52 -30.04
N ASP A 819 3.00 12.45 -30.27
CA ASP A 819 3.43 11.08 -29.97
C ASP A 819 4.55 10.60 -30.91
N ASN A 820 5.79 10.59 -30.38
CA ASN A 820 6.94 9.75 -30.77
C ASN A 820 8.19 9.99 -29.91
N SER A 821 8.16 10.88 -28.91
CA SER A 821 9.31 11.10 -28.03
C SER A 821 9.20 10.26 -26.76
N ASN A 822 10.17 9.35 -26.53
CA ASN A 822 10.31 8.39 -25.43
C ASN A 822 10.43 8.99 -24.01
N ILE A 823 9.89 10.19 -23.75
CA ILE A 823 10.30 11.01 -22.60
C ILE A 823 9.18 11.24 -21.58
N THR A 824 7.92 10.92 -21.89
CA THR A 824 6.82 11.00 -20.91
C THR A 824 5.76 9.96 -21.19
N THR A 825 5.38 9.15 -20.18
CA THR A 825 4.25 8.22 -20.26
C THR A 825 2.93 9.00 -20.42
N PRO A 826 2.22 8.88 -21.56
CA PRO A 826 0.88 9.48 -21.73
C PRO A 826 -0.14 8.95 -20.71
N ILE A 827 0.12 7.72 -20.26
CA ILE A 827 -0.71 6.86 -19.41
C ILE A 827 -0.99 7.43 -18.01
N LEU A 828 -0.09 8.28 -17.47
CA LEU A 828 -0.14 8.77 -16.09
C LEU A 828 -0.37 10.29 -15.99
N ASN A 829 -0.71 10.92 -17.11
CA ASN A 829 -0.87 12.37 -17.18
C ASN A 829 -1.88 12.89 -16.17
N THR A 830 -3.00 12.21 -15.97
CA THR A 830 -4.06 12.65 -15.06
C THR A 830 -3.57 12.77 -13.61
N GLU A 831 -2.95 11.70 -13.08
CA GLU A 831 -2.46 11.68 -11.70
C GLU A 831 -1.27 12.63 -11.50
N ARG A 832 -0.39 12.71 -12.49
CA ARG A 832 0.70 13.69 -12.50
C ARG A 832 0.19 15.13 -12.48
N LEU A 833 -0.83 15.44 -13.27
CA LEU A 833 -1.44 16.78 -13.29
C LEU A 833 -2.10 17.11 -11.96
N LYS A 834 -2.80 16.15 -11.32
CA LYS A 834 -3.37 16.33 -9.98
C LYS A 834 -2.28 16.65 -8.95
N TRP A 835 -1.19 15.89 -8.96
CA TRP A 835 -0.04 16.11 -8.09
C TRP A 835 0.51 17.55 -8.22
N TYR A 836 0.82 18.00 -9.43
CA TYR A 836 1.34 19.35 -9.66
C TYR A 836 0.33 20.47 -9.39
N LYS A 837 -0.96 20.25 -9.64
CA LYS A 837 -2.03 21.19 -9.26
C LYS A 837 -2.13 21.35 -7.74
N SER A 838 -1.99 20.25 -6.97
CA SER A 838 -1.98 20.32 -5.51
C SER A 838 -0.77 21.10 -4.99
N LEU A 839 0.42 20.90 -5.57
CA LEU A 839 1.64 21.65 -5.23
C LEU A 839 1.47 23.15 -5.54
N LEU A 840 0.84 23.48 -6.66
CA LEU A 840 0.54 24.87 -7.03
C LEU A 840 -0.36 25.54 -5.98
N LYS A 841 -1.41 24.84 -5.54
CA LYS A 841 -2.33 25.32 -4.50
C LYS A 841 -1.59 25.54 -3.16
N SER A 842 -0.77 24.58 -2.73
CA SER A 842 0.08 24.74 -1.54
C SER A 842 1.06 25.90 -1.65
N ASN A 843 1.70 26.10 -2.81
CA ASN A 843 2.65 27.19 -3.02
C ASN A 843 2.00 28.56 -2.81
N ILE A 844 0.87 28.79 -3.50
CA ILE A 844 0.13 30.06 -3.41
C ILE A 844 -0.36 30.29 -1.98
N ALA A 845 -0.95 29.27 -1.36
CA ALA A 845 -1.46 29.38 0.01
C ALA A 845 -0.36 29.63 1.05
N SER A 846 0.80 28.97 0.91
CA SER A 846 1.93 29.16 1.82
C SER A 846 2.48 30.58 1.74
N SER A 847 2.62 31.13 0.52
CA SER A 847 3.08 32.50 0.30
C SER A 847 2.09 33.53 0.87
N LEU A 848 0.79 33.37 0.61
CA LEU A 848 -0.25 34.24 1.16
C LEU A 848 -0.31 34.17 2.69
N ASN A 849 -0.18 32.98 3.26
CA ASN A 849 -0.17 32.77 4.70
C ASN A 849 1.05 33.45 5.35
N PHE A 850 2.24 33.29 4.78
CA PHE A 850 3.45 33.97 5.25
C PHE A 850 3.28 35.50 5.26
N GLN A 851 2.70 36.06 4.20
CA GLN A 851 2.40 37.50 4.13
C GLN A 851 1.34 37.94 5.14
N SER A 852 0.34 37.10 5.40
CA SER A 852 -0.68 37.35 6.41
C SER A 852 -0.06 37.45 7.80
N ILE A 853 0.82 36.50 8.15
CA ILE A 853 1.56 36.53 9.43
C ILE A 853 2.41 37.80 9.53
N LEU A 854 3.13 38.18 8.47
CA LEU A 854 3.89 39.44 8.47
C LEU A 854 3.02 40.69 8.64
N LYS A 855 1.82 40.73 8.05
CA LYS A 855 0.87 41.85 8.23
C LYS A 855 0.37 41.96 9.66
N GLU A 856 0.11 40.83 10.34
CA GLU A 856 -0.27 40.83 11.75
C GLU A 856 0.88 41.36 12.64
N ILE A 857 2.13 41.04 12.31
CA ILE A 857 3.32 41.57 13.01
C ILE A 857 3.49 43.08 12.80
N GLU A 858 3.17 43.60 11.61
CA GLU A 858 3.23 45.04 11.30
C GLU A 858 2.17 45.88 12.06
N ASN A 859 1.17 45.24 12.67
CA ASN A 859 0.13 45.93 13.41
C ASN A 859 0.70 46.45 14.74
N ASP A 860 0.47 47.74 15.06
CA ASP A 860 1.03 48.40 16.26
C ASP A 860 0.64 47.72 17.60
N LYS A 861 -0.36 46.84 17.60
CA LYS A 861 -0.78 46.05 18.76
C LYS A 861 0.04 44.77 18.99
N PHE A 862 0.87 44.36 18.03
CA PHE A 862 1.63 43.11 18.09
C PHE A 862 3.03 43.37 18.67
N GLU A 863 3.23 43.04 19.95
CA GLU A 863 4.54 43.20 20.59
C GLU A 863 5.40 41.94 20.41
N LEU A 864 6.48 42.07 19.63
CA LEU A 864 7.37 40.96 19.23
C LEU A 864 8.02 40.21 20.42
N ASN A 865 8.09 40.85 21.60
CA ASN A 865 8.70 40.32 22.82
C ASN A 865 7.70 39.95 23.93
N LYS A 866 6.40 40.18 23.75
CA LYS A 866 5.36 39.68 24.67
C LYS A 866 4.85 38.33 24.17
N ILE A 867 4.59 37.42 25.10
CA ILE A 867 4.05 36.10 24.79
C ILE A 867 2.62 36.29 24.25
N ASN A 868 2.46 36.22 22.94
CA ASN A 868 1.16 36.33 22.27
C ASN A 868 0.32 35.04 22.36
N ASP A 869 0.76 34.03 23.12
CA ASP A 869 0.02 32.78 23.35
C ASP A 869 -1.37 33.01 23.96
N GLU A 870 -1.61 34.12 24.66
CA GLU A 870 -2.94 34.42 25.21
C GLU A 870 -3.95 34.76 24.11
N ASN A 871 -3.49 35.36 23.02
CA ASN A 871 -4.35 35.90 21.96
C ASN A 871 -4.33 35.09 20.68
N TYR A 872 -3.29 34.30 20.42
CA TYR A 872 -3.10 33.59 19.15
C TYR A 872 -2.70 32.12 19.36
N GLN A 873 -3.05 31.27 18.39
CA GLN A 873 -2.60 29.89 18.25
C GLN A 873 -2.24 29.57 16.80
N VAL A 874 -1.39 28.56 16.59
CA VAL A 874 -1.05 28.08 15.25
C VAL A 874 -1.83 26.81 14.96
N LEU A 875 -2.62 26.83 13.87
CA LEU A 875 -3.34 25.67 13.36
C LEU A 875 -2.62 25.12 12.12
N ILE A 876 -2.45 23.81 12.07
CA ILE A 876 -1.87 23.10 10.92
C ILE A 876 -3.03 22.70 10.01
N ASP A 877 -3.22 23.45 8.93
CA ASP A 877 -4.28 23.18 7.96
C ASP A 877 -3.75 22.30 6.81
N LYS A 878 -4.34 21.12 6.66
CA LYS A 878 -4.00 20.14 5.61
C LYS A 878 -5.05 20.09 4.51
N GLU A 879 -6.25 20.59 4.79
CA GLU A 879 -7.40 20.35 3.93
C GLU A 879 -7.25 21.07 2.59
N GLY A 880 -7.34 20.29 1.52
CA GLY A 880 -7.25 20.82 0.16
C GLY A 880 -5.84 21.26 -0.27
N TYR A 881 -4.79 20.96 0.49
CA TYR A 881 -3.39 21.23 0.13
C TYR A 881 -2.64 19.93 -0.22
N ASN A 882 -1.44 20.05 -0.78
CA ASN A 882 -0.55 18.90 -0.98
C ASN A 882 -0.13 18.32 0.38
N ARG A 883 -0.19 17.00 0.50
CA ARG A 883 0.10 16.24 1.73
C ARG A 883 1.49 16.46 2.34
N TYR A 884 2.48 16.90 1.55
CA TYR A 884 3.82 17.22 2.05
C TYR A 884 3.97 18.67 2.51
N PHE A 885 2.98 19.53 2.27
CA PHE A 885 3.05 20.97 2.49
C PHE A 885 1.75 21.52 3.12
N PRO A 886 1.45 21.17 4.40
CA PRO A 886 0.41 21.82 5.18
C PRO A 886 0.66 23.33 5.37
N ILE A 887 -0.38 24.06 5.73
CA ILE A 887 -0.34 25.51 5.95
C ILE A 887 -0.40 25.81 7.45
N PHE A 888 0.60 26.54 7.95
CA PHE A 888 0.69 26.95 9.36
C PHE A 888 -0.04 28.27 9.61
N LYS A 889 -1.36 28.23 9.85
CA LYS A 889 -2.19 29.43 10.01
C LYS A 889 -2.10 29.99 11.42
N LEU A 890 -1.85 31.30 11.54
CA LEU A 890 -1.96 32.03 12.80
C LEU A 890 -3.40 32.49 13.02
N ILE A 891 -4.07 31.96 14.04
CA ILE A 891 -5.49 32.22 14.34
C ILE A 891 -5.62 32.89 15.71
N LYS A 892 -6.52 33.86 15.84
CA LYS A 892 -6.87 34.46 17.14
C LYS A 892 -7.65 33.45 17.97
N LYS A 893 -7.26 33.26 19.24
CA LYS A 893 -8.03 32.43 20.17
C LYS A 893 -9.40 33.06 20.39
N THR A 894 -10.45 32.38 19.98
CA THR A 894 -11.81 32.67 20.45
C THR A 894 -11.88 32.15 21.89
N THR A 895 -12.07 33.07 22.83
CA THR A 895 -12.25 32.79 24.27
C THR A 895 -13.38 31.82 24.53
#